data_AF-A0A6H5J1P0-F1
#
_entry.id   AF-A0A6H5J1P0-F1
#
_cell.length_a   1.000
_cell.length_b   1.000
_cell.length_c   1.000
_cell.angle_alpha   90.00
_cell.angle_beta   90.00
_cell.angle_gamma   90.00
#
_symmetry.space_group_name_H-M   'P 1'
#
loop_
_entity.id
_entity.type
_entity.pdbx_description
1 polymer ?
#
loop_
_entity_poly.entity_id
_entity_poly.type
_entity_poly.pdbx_seq_one_letter_code
_entity_poly.pdbx_strand_id
1 'polypeptide(L)'
;MPITKICCMGAGYVGGPTCSVIALKCPHIRVTVVDKSSERIAQWNSAKLPIYEPGLDAVVQKCRGRNLFFSTDIAQAIEEAELIFISVNTPTKRFGNGKGRAADLKYVESAARMIAEISAGDKIVVEKSTVPVRAAESIMNILRANHKPGVSYQILSNPEFLAEGTAIDDLLNADRVLIGGEESPEGQAAIEELCKVYEHWIPRKNILTTNTWSSELSKLAANAFLAQRISSINSLSAVCESTGADVSEVARAVGLDSRIGSKFLQASVGFGGSCFQKDILNLVYICECLNLPEVAAYWQQVIDMNEYQKSRFSAKVIESLFNTVTDKKISILGFAFKKNTGDTRESPAIHVARTLIDEGAKLHIYDPKVEESQIMSDLSNCGAILEPELVKSRVSIFKDAYSATKNTHAIVVCTEWDEFVELDYKRIYAEMMKPAYIFDGRKILDHDKLQKLGFIVQTIGKKIECQKLRGSGKIKLKIEEKWYRYHFEALSCTNFLKKVHVLDFRRLKLQTLDDGFAKVSDVSAKSSDDRANTVSHCLFLPYYPEGSLFDILQKRQINITDICASSNCMRAQSMKKKTLNKCATSSNRIERLLKSSAKFFSLTQDYDLYFNKVFNKSITIFGFASDQSSDRVTIDVARTLIDEGAKLHIYDPKVSHTKNKREIIRAKKYKSRFFFLRSHTGEGVTDHV
;
A
#
# COMPACT_ATOMS: atom_id res chain seq x y z
N MET A 1 -22.67 31.09 -29.20
CA MET A 1 -23.87 31.51 -28.44
C MET A 1 -23.36 32.02 -27.09
N PRO A 2 -23.68 33.26 -26.68
CA PRO A 2 -23.19 33.79 -25.41
C PRO A 2 -23.80 33.01 -24.24
N ILE A 3 -22.97 32.64 -23.26
CA ILE A 3 -23.42 31.87 -22.09
C ILE A 3 -24.06 32.82 -21.07
N THR A 4 -25.34 32.62 -20.79
CA THR A 4 -26.12 33.37 -19.77
C THR A 4 -26.73 32.46 -18.71
N LYS A 5 -26.88 31.17 -19.01
CA LYS A 5 -27.45 30.13 -18.16
C LYS A 5 -26.56 28.89 -18.16
N ILE A 6 -26.08 28.53 -16.98
CA ILE A 6 -25.27 27.33 -16.73
C ILE A 6 -26.07 26.35 -15.90
N CYS A 7 -26.12 25.10 -16.34
CA CYS A 7 -26.56 23.96 -15.54
C CYS A 7 -25.35 23.15 -15.09
N CYS A 8 -25.33 22.65 -13.86
CA CYS A 8 -24.33 21.70 -13.39
C CYS A 8 -25.00 20.48 -12.80
N MET A 9 -24.81 19.33 -13.45
CA MET A 9 -25.30 18.04 -12.99
C MET A 9 -24.30 17.42 -12.01
N GLY A 10 -24.62 17.47 -10.73
CA GLY A 10 -23.83 16.93 -9.62
C GLY A 10 -23.49 17.98 -8.57
N ALA A 11 -24.15 17.92 -7.40
CA ALA A 11 -23.97 18.88 -6.32
C ALA A 11 -22.92 18.41 -5.28
N GLY A 12 -21.84 17.76 -5.74
CA GLY A 12 -20.77 17.25 -4.89
C GLY A 12 -19.66 18.26 -4.61
N TYR A 13 -18.50 17.74 -4.17
CA TYR A 13 -17.28 18.50 -3.89
C TYR A 13 -16.71 19.27 -5.09
N VAL A 14 -17.04 18.87 -6.32
CA VAL A 14 -16.58 19.55 -7.54
C VAL A 14 -17.61 20.56 -8.03
N GLY A 15 -18.83 20.09 -8.34
CA GLY A 15 -19.86 20.91 -8.96
C GLY A 15 -20.34 22.07 -8.07
N GLY A 16 -20.54 21.82 -6.78
CA GLY A 16 -21.01 22.84 -5.82
C GLY A 16 -20.06 24.03 -5.70
N PRO A 17 -18.80 23.83 -5.25
CA PRO A 17 -17.81 24.90 -5.14
C PRO A 17 -17.52 25.60 -6.47
N THR A 18 -17.33 24.85 -7.57
CA THR A 18 -17.06 25.44 -8.90
C THR A 18 -18.19 26.39 -9.32
N CYS A 19 -19.44 25.94 -9.24
CA CYS A 19 -20.59 26.75 -9.64
C CYS A 19 -20.82 27.94 -8.71
N SER A 20 -20.50 27.78 -7.42
CA SER A 20 -20.59 28.87 -6.45
C SER A 20 -19.59 29.99 -6.77
N VAL A 21 -18.37 29.64 -7.18
CA VAL A 21 -17.35 30.62 -7.60
C VAL A 21 -17.71 31.25 -8.95
N ILE A 22 -18.19 30.46 -9.93
CA ILE A 22 -18.69 31.01 -11.21
C ILE A 22 -19.81 32.02 -10.95
N ALA A 23 -20.80 31.69 -10.12
CA ALA A 23 -21.89 32.61 -9.79
C ALA A 23 -21.39 33.88 -9.09
N LEU A 24 -20.41 33.77 -8.19
CA LEU A 24 -19.79 34.92 -7.52
C LEU A 24 -19.07 35.86 -8.50
N LYS A 25 -18.34 35.28 -9.47
CA LYS A 25 -17.49 36.03 -10.40
C LYS A 25 -18.21 36.50 -11.66
N CYS A 26 -19.33 35.86 -12.01
CA CYS A 26 -20.18 36.21 -13.14
C CYS A 26 -21.62 36.50 -12.66
N PRO A 27 -21.90 37.65 -12.00
CA PRO A 27 -23.23 37.96 -11.46
C PRO A 27 -24.38 38.01 -12.48
N HIS A 28 -24.05 38.16 -13.77
CA HIS A 28 -25.00 38.20 -14.88
C HIS A 28 -25.34 36.80 -15.42
N ILE A 29 -24.59 35.76 -15.04
CA ILE A 29 -24.85 34.37 -15.42
C ILE A 29 -25.71 33.73 -14.34
N ARG A 30 -26.81 33.10 -14.75
CA ARG A 30 -27.64 32.24 -13.89
C ARG A 30 -27.04 30.84 -13.82
N VAL A 31 -26.63 30.40 -12.65
CA VAL A 31 -26.01 29.10 -12.41
C VAL A 31 -26.96 28.23 -11.58
N THR A 32 -27.39 27.10 -12.15
CA THR A 32 -28.28 26.13 -11.50
C THR A 32 -27.54 24.81 -11.30
N VAL A 33 -27.30 24.44 -10.04
CA VAL A 33 -26.71 23.15 -9.68
C VAL A 33 -27.83 22.17 -9.37
N VAL A 34 -27.80 20.99 -10.00
CA VAL A 34 -28.84 19.97 -9.86
C VAL A 34 -28.27 18.63 -9.42
N ASP A 35 -29.02 17.90 -8.61
CA ASP A 35 -28.66 16.56 -8.14
C ASP A 35 -29.93 15.72 -7.92
N LYS A 36 -29.82 14.39 -8.07
CA LYS A 36 -30.92 13.45 -7.78
C LYS A 36 -31.17 13.33 -6.28
N SER A 37 -30.15 13.63 -5.45
CA SER A 37 -30.29 13.61 -4.00
C SER A 37 -31.02 14.85 -3.49
N SER A 38 -32.32 14.69 -3.21
CA SER A 38 -33.14 15.75 -2.60
C SER A 38 -32.60 16.21 -1.25
N GLU A 39 -32.09 15.29 -0.44
CA GLU A 39 -31.44 15.60 0.83
C GLU A 39 -30.23 16.52 0.66
N ARG A 40 -29.33 16.20 -0.28
CA ARG A 40 -28.15 17.01 -0.55
C ARG A 40 -28.51 18.41 -1.06
N ILE A 41 -29.51 18.51 -1.96
CA ILE A 41 -30.01 19.80 -2.44
C ILE A 41 -30.64 20.61 -1.31
N ALA A 42 -31.39 19.96 -0.41
CA ALA A 42 -31.94 20.63 0.77
C ALA A 42 -30.83 21.17 1.69
N GLN A 43 -29.75 20.41 1.89
CA GLN A 43 -28.57 20.86 2.64
C GLN A 43 -27.89 22.07 1.98
N TRP A 44 -27.70 22.05 0.66
CA TRP A 44 -27.17 23.21 -0.10
C TRP A 44 -28.06 24.45 -0.03
N ASN A 45 -29.36 24.29 0.19
CA ASN A 45 -30.31 25.37 0.41
C ASN A 45 -30.46 25.78 1.89
N SER A 46 -29.82 25.07 2.81
CA SER A 46 -29.90 25.33 4.26
C SER A 46 -28.77 26.24 4.75
N ALA A 47 -28.72 26.50 6.06
CA ALA A 47 -27.59 27.20 6.69
C ALA A 47 -26.35 26.31 6.89
N LYS A 48 -26.51 24.98 6.85
CA LYS A 48 -25.42 24.00 7.02
C LYS A 48 -25.19 23.29 5.68
N LEU A 49 -24.11 23.65 4.99
CA LEU A 49 -23.76 23.03 3.71
C LEU A 49 -23.42 21.54 3.86
N PRO A 50 -23.61 20.72 2.81
CA PRO A 50 -23.32 19.28 2.84
C PRO A 50 -21.83 18.95 2.86
N ILE A 51 -20.98 19.93 2.59
CA ILE A 51 -19.52 19.80 2.57
C ILE A 51 -18.90 20.95 3.36
N TYR A 52 -17.79 20.68 4.05
CA TYR A 52 -17.01 21.69 4.74
C TYR A 52 -15.81 22.08 3.88
N GLU A 53 -15.74 23.36 3.50
CA GLU A 53 -14.60 23.96 2.82
C GLU A 53 -14.37 25.37 3.36
N PRO A 54 -13.14 25.75 3.72
CA PRO A 54 -12.84 27.10 4.18
C PRO A 54 -13.30 28.18 3.18
N GLY A 55 -14.19 29.06 3.63
CA GLY A 55 -14.72 30.18 2.83
C GLY A 55 -15.93 29.85 1.95
N LEU A 56 -16.32 28.57 1.80
CA LEU A 56 -17.43 28.18 0.91
C LEU A 56 -18.77 28.75 1.37
N ASP A 57 -19.07 28.70 2.67
CA ASP A 57 -20.32 29.26 3.24
C ASP A 57 -20.51 30.73 2.84
N ALA A 58 -19.45 31.53 2.95
CA ALA A 58 -19.49 32.95 2.62
C ALA A 58 -19.72 33.20 1.12
N VAL A 59 -19.17 32.36 0.24
CA VAL A 59 -19.39 32.44 -1.21
C VAL A 59 -20.84 32.08 -1.56
N VAL A 60 -21.33 30.94 -1.04
CA VAL A 60 -22.69 30.46 -1.32
C VAL A 60 -23.73 31.46 -0.82
N GLN A 61 -23.60 31.96 0.41
CA GLN A 61 -24.55 32.93 0.98
C GLN A 61 -24.67 34.22 0.16
N LYS A 62 -23.59 34.69 -0.49
CA LYS A 62 -23.60 35.91 -1.31
C LYS A 62 -24.36 35.76 -2.63
N CYS A 63 -24.45 34.54 -3.16
CA CYS A 63 -24.94 34.27 -4.52
C CYS A 63 -26.27 33.50 -4.54
N ARG A 64 -26.52 32.66 -3.53
CA ARG A 64 -27.69 31.80 -3.46
C ARG A 64 -28.98 32.62 -3.46
N GLY A 65 -29.91 32.26 -4.34
CA GLY A 65 -31.18 32.96 -4.52
C GLY A 65 -31.10 34.24 -5.36
N ARG A 66 -29.89 34.67 -5.78
CA ARG A 66 -29.69 35.80 -6.70
C ARG A 66 -29.42 35.29 -8.10
N ASN A 67 -28.28 34.62 -8.27
CA ASN A 67 -27.88 34.01 -9.54
C ASN A 67 -27.35 32.57 -9.36
N LEU A 68 -27.20 32.08 -8.13
CA LEU A 68 -26.90 30.68 -7.81
C LEU A 68 -28.16 29.98 -7.27
N PHE A 69 -28.50 28.83 -7.85
CA PHE A 69 -29.68 28.04 -7.48
C PHE A 69 -29.30 26.57 -7.31
N PHE A 70 -29.92 25.89 -6.33
CA PHE A 70 -29.81 24.45 -6.14
C PHE A 70 -31.20 23.83 -6.27
N SER A 71 -31.35 22.86 -7.18
CA SER A 71 -32.65 22.26 -7.52
C SER A 71 -32.57 20.75 -7.73
N THR A 72 -33.70 20.06 -7.56
CA THR A 72 -33.89 18.67 -7.99
C THR A 72 -34.52 18.57 -9.37
N ASP A 73 -34.98 19.69 -9.94
CA ASP A 73 -35.54 19.75 -11.30
C ASP A 73 -34.41 19.79 -12.34
N ILE A 74 -33.92 18.60 -12.67
CA ILE A 74 -32.84 18.41 -13.64
C ILE A 74 -33.32 18.74 -15.07
N ALA A 75 -34.59 18.44 -15.38
CA ALA A 75 -35.11 18.59 -16.73
C ALA A 75 -35.20 20.06 -17.12
N GLN A 76 -35.81 20.88 -16.27
CA GLN A 76 -35.89 22.33 -16.51
C GLN A 76 -34.50 22.96 -16.62
N ALA A 77 -33.56 22.56 -15.76
CA ALA A 77 -32.20 23.11 -15.78
C ALA A 77 -31.44 22.77 -17.08
N ILE A 78 -31.61 21.55 -17.63
CA ILE A 78 -31.02 21.15 -18.91
C ILE A 78 -31.66 21.91 -20.08
N GLU A 79 -32.99 22.02 -20.08
CA GLU A 79 -33.73 22.69 -21.15
C GLU A 79 -33.30 24.15 -21.31
N GLU A 80 -33.18 24.87 -20.19
CA GLU A 80 -32.87 26.30 -20.18
C GLU A 80 -31.39 26.66 -20.41
N ALA A 81 -30.44 25.78 -20.10
CA ALA A 81 -29.01 26.13 -20.08
C ALA A 81 -28.38 26.18 -21.47
N GLU A 82 -27.45 27.11 -21.75
CA GLU A 82 -26.60 27.02 -22.94
C GLU A 82 -25.35 26.16 -22.69
N LEU A 83 -24.88 26.14 -21.43
CA LEU A 83 -23.74 25.34 -21.01
C LEU A 83 -24.11 24.39 -19.86
N ILE A 84 -23.75 23.12 -19.99
CA ILE A 84 -24.08 22.07 -19.03
C ILE A 84 -22.79 21.40 -18.55
N PHE A 85 -22.45 21.57 -17.27
CA PHE A 85 -21.40 20.80 -16.63
C PHE A 85 -21.90 19.42 -16.20
N ILE A 86 -21.12 18.38 -16.50
CA ILE A 86 -21.28 17.03 -15.94
C ILE A 86 -20.22 16.87 -14.85
N SER A 87 -20.67 16.85 -13.59
CA SER A 87 -19.84 16.75 -12.37
C SER A 87 -20.30 15.57 -11.50
N VAL A 88 -20.53 14.42 -12.13
CA VAL A 88 -21.00 13.20 -11.48
C VAL A 88 -19.83 12.30 -11.08
N ASN A 89 -20.07 11.42 -10.11
CA ASN A 89 -19.06 10.46 -9.70
C ASN A 89 -18.80 9.41 -10.79
N THR A 90 -17.54 9.02 -10.95
CA THR A 90 -17.10 7.86 -11.74
C THR A 90 -16.48 6.82 -10.79
N PRO A 91 -17.29 6.07 -10.02
CA PRO A 91 -16.75 5.16 -9.02
C PRO A 91 -15.95 4.03 -9.67
N THR A 92 -14.98 3.47 -8.96
CA THR A 92 -14.24 2.30 -9.44
C THR A 92 -15.16 1.08 -9.55
N LYS A 93 -15.06 0.32 -10.65
CA LYS A 93 -15.86 -0.88 -10.87
C LYS A 93 -15.62 -1.91 -9.78
N ARG A 94 -16.71 -2.46 -9.20
CA ARG A 94 -16.65 -3.50 -8.17
C ARG A 94 -16.68 -4.93 -8.72
N PHE A 95 -16.99 -5.10 -9.99
CA PHE A 95 -17.10 -6.39 -10.68
C PHE A 95 -16.78 -6.26 -12.18
N GLY A 96 -16.59 -7.41 -12.84
CA GLY A 96 -16.30 -7.49 -14.28
C GLY A 96 -14.91 -6.98 -14.67
N ASN A 97 -14.72 -6.71 -15.97
CA ASN A 97 -13.45 -6.25 -16.51
C ASN A 97 -13.01 -4.94 -15.86
N GLY A 98 -11.75 -4.89 -15.43
CA GLY A 98 -11.20 -3.74 -14.72
C GLY A 98 -11.70 -3.59 -13.28
N LYS A 99 -12.23 -4.65 -12.66
CA LYS A 99 -12.60 -4.66 -11.22
C LYS A 99 -11.47 -4.07 -10.36
N GLY A 100 -11.80 -3.10 -9.52
CA GLY A 100 -10.88 -2.45 -8.61
C GLY A 100 -9.95 -1.41 -9.25
N ARG A 101 -10.02 -1.19 -10.57
CA ARG A 101 -9.11 -0.27 -11.28
C ARG A 101 -9.81 0.67 -12.26
N ALA A 102 -10.68 0.11 -13.11
CA ALA A 102 -11.41 0.88 -14.11
C ALA A 102 -12.52 1.73 -13.47
N ALA A 103 -12.74 2.92 -14.04
CA ALA A 103 -13.87 3.76 -13.69
C ALA A 103 -15.17 3.24 -14.32
N ASP A 104 -16.27 3.33 -13.56
CA ASP A 104 -17.62 3.05 -14.02
C ASP A 104 -18.26 4.33 -14.57
N LEU A 105 -18.50 4.35 -15.88
CA LEU A 105 -19.05 5.50 -16.60
C LEU A 105 -20.58 5.58 -16.59
N LYS A 106 -21.30 4.67 -15.91
CA LYS A 106 -22.77 4.63 -15.93
C LYS A 106 -23.47 5.96 -15.61
N TYR A 107 -22.89 6.76 -14.71
CA TYR A 107 -23.48 8.04 -14.32
C TYR A 107 -23.23 9.12 -15.37
N VAL A 108 -22.04 9.11 -16.00
CA VAL A 108 -21.71 10.00 -17.12
C VAL A 108 -22.59 9.67 -18.32
N GLU A 109 -22.75 8.38 -18.64
CA GLU A 109 -23.67 7.91 -19.68
C GLU A 109 -25.11 8.32 -19.38
N SER A 110 -25.60 8.09 -18.15
CA SER A 110 -26.95 8.47 -17.76
C SER A 110 -27.19 9.99 -17.89
N ALA A 111 -26.19 10.82 -17.57
CA ALA A 111 -26.28 12.26 -17.74
C ALA A 111 -26.32 12.65 -19.22
N ALA A 112 -25.44 12.07 -20.05
CA ALA A 112 -25.41 12.32 -21.49
C ALA A 112 -26.72 11.94 -22.19
N ARG A 113 -27.31 10.80 -21.82
CA ARG A 113 -28.63 10.37 -22.35
C ARG A 113 -29.74 11.34 -21.97
N MET A 114 -29.76 11.81 -20.72
CA MET A 114 -30.75 12.78 -20.24
C MET A 114 -30.61 14.13 -20.96
N ILE A 115 -29.37 14.58 -21.21
CA ILE A 115 -29.11 15.78 -22.01
C ILE A 115 -29.66 15.60 -23.44
N ALA A 116 -29.39 14.47 -24.09
CA ALA A 116 -29.90 14.20 -25.43
C ALA A 116 -31.44 14.18 -25.49
N GLU A 117 -32.08 13.57 -24.49
CA GLU A 117 -33.52 13.42 -24.40
C GLU A 117 -34.24 14.75 -24.17
N ILE A 118 -33.66 15.66 -23.39
CA ILE A 118 -34.34 16.89 -22.93
C ILE A 118 -33.97 18.10 -23.79
N SER A 119 -32.75 18.15 -24.33
CA SER A 119 -32.30 19.33 -25.09
C SER A 119 -33.20 19.59 -26.31
N ALA A 120 -33.56 20.87 -26.47
CA ALA A 120 -34.40 21.38 -27.55
C ALA A 120 -33.66 22.41 -28.43
N GLY A 121 -32.42 22.76 -28.09
CA GLY A 121 -31.57 23.69 -28.83
C GLY A 121 -30.09 23.45 -28.51
N ASP A 122 -29.20 24.16 -29.20
CA ASP A 122 -27.76 23.96 -29.13
C ASP A 122 -27.20 24.03 -27.70
N LYS A 123 -26.33 23.08 -27.34
CA LYS A 123 -25.70 23.02 -26.00
C LYS A 123 -24.18 22.84 -26.07
N ILE A 124 -23.47 23.49 -25.16
CA ILE A 124 -22.08 23.16 -24.81
C ILE A 124 -22.11 22.24 -23.58
N VAL A 125 -21.68 20.99 -23.74
CA VAL A 125 -21.60 20.00 -22.66
C VAL A 125 -20.16 19.91 -22.19
N VAL A 126 -19.92 20.18 -20.91
CA VAL A 126 -18.59 20.24 -20.33
C VAL A 126 -18.41 19.13 -19.30
N GLU A 127 -17.52 18.21 -19.59
CA GLU A 127 -17.04 17.21 -18.64
C GLU A 127 -16.11 17.91 -17.63
N LYS A 128 -16.45 17.87 -16.34
CA LYS A 128 -15.70 18.56 -15.26
C LYS A 128 -15.07 17.61 -14.24
N SER A 129 -15.57 16.38 -14.19
CA SER A 129 -15.15 15.36 -13.24
C SER A 129 -13.78 14.77 -13.59
N THR A 130 -13.22 13.97 -12.67
CA THR A 130 -12.06 13.15 -13.01
C THR A 130 -12.54 11.90 -13.74
N VAL A 131 -12.45 11.92 -15.06
CA VAL A 131 -12.87 10.84 -15.94
C VAL A 131 -11.69 10.09 -16.55
N PRO A 132 -11.85 8.80 -16.89
CA PRO A 132 -10.87 8.10 -17.72
C PRO A 132 -10.73 8.80 -19.07
N VAL A 133 -9.57 8.61 -19.71
CA VAL A 133 -9.40 8.93 -21.14
C VAL A 133 -10.53 8.25 -21.92
N ARG A 134 -11.18 8.98 -22.84
CA ARG A 134 -12.32 8.57 -23.70
C ARG A 134 -13.72 8.79 -23.12
N ALA A 135 -13.87 9.47 -21.98
CA ALA A 135 -15.20 9.79 -21.47
C ALA A 135 -15.92 10.79 -22.36
N ALA A 136 -15.25 11.84 -22.81
CA ALA A 136 -15.81 12.80 -23.75
C ALA A 136 -16.18 12.16 -25.10
N GLU A 137 -15.39 11.20 -25.59
CA GLU A 137 -15.74 10.40 -26.77
C GLU A 137 -17.03 9.59 -26.55
N SER A 138 -17.18 8.99 -25.36
CA SER A 138 -18.39 8.24 -25.00
C SER A 138 -19.63 9.15 -24.94
N ILE A 139 -19.50 10.34 -24.33
CA ILE A 139 -20.57 11.36 -24.32
C ILE A 139 -20.90 11.77 -25.76
N MET A 140 -19.90 11.98 -26.62
CA MET A 140 -20.07 12.34 -28.03
C MET A 140 -20.87 11.30 -28.78
N ASN A 141 -20.51 10.03 -28.63
CA ASN A 141 -21.19 8.93 -29.30
C ASN A 141 -22.66 8.85 -28.86
N ILE A 142 -22.96 9.06 -27.57
CA ILE A 142 -24.34 9.09 -27.06
C ILE A 142 -25.12 10.26 -27.63
N LEU A 143 -24.56 11.48 -27.57
CA LEU A 143 -25.24 12.69 -28.05
C LEU A 143 -25.47 12.66 -29.57
N ARG A 144 -24.47 12.22 -30.35
CA ARG A 144 -24.59 12.08 -31.81
C ARG A 144 -25.60 11.01 -32.21
N ALA A 145 -25.62 9.86 -31.52
CA ALA A 145 -26.56 8.77 -31.82
C ALA A 145 -28.02 9.12 -31.47
N ASN A 146 -28.24 10.07 -30.56
CA ASN A 146 -29.57 10.52 -30.13
C ASN A 146 -29.84 11.97 -30.60
N HIS A 147 -29.23 12.37 -31.72
CA HIS A 147 -29.38 13.70 -32.28
C HIS A 147 -30.85 13.98 -32.66
N LYS A 148 -31.34 15.16 -32.27
CA LYS A 148 -32.63 15.68 -32.70
C LYS A 148 -32.42 16.72 -33.80
N PRO A 149 -33.29 16.76 -34.84
CA PRO A 149 -33.19 17.76 -35.89
C PRO A 149 -33.14 19.19 -35.31
N GLY A 150 -32.13 19.96 -35.72
CA GLY A 150 -31.95 21.35 -35.27
C GLY A 150 -31.26 21.53 -33.92
N VAL A 151 -30.72 20.46 -33.31
CA VAL A 151 -29.97 20.53 -32.04
C VAL A 151 -28.52 20.09 -32.23
N SER A 152 -27.57 20.99 -32.07
CA SER A 152 -26.14 20.68 -32.08
C SER A 152 -25.55 20.58 -30.66
N TYR A 153 -24.54 19.74 -30.51
CA TYR A 153 -23.82 19.57 -29.26
C TYR A 153 -22.33 19.78 -29.48
N GLN A 154 -21.71 20.57 -28.60
CA GLN A 154 -20.26 20.67 -28.50
C GLN A 154 -19.81 20.09 -27.16
N ILE A 155 -18.74 19.32 -27.17
CA ILE A 155 -18.23 18.66 -25.96
C ILE A 155 -16.87 19.19 -25.62
N LEU A 156 -16.73 19.65 -24.38
CA LEU A 156 -15.48 20.11 -23.81
C LEU A 156 -15.08 19.21 -22.63
N SER A 157 -13.78 19.01 -22.47
CA SER A 157 -13.19 18.54 -21.21
C SER A 157 -12.67 19.76 -20.46
N ASN A 158 -13.06 19.95 -19.21
CA ASN A 158 -12.55 21.00 -18.36
C ASN A 158 -12.25 20.45 -16.97
N PRO A 159 -11.14 19.72 -16.78
CA PRO A 159 -10.83 19.08 -15.51
C PRO A 159 -10.79 20.07 -14.35
N GLU A 160 -11.15 19.60 -13.16
CA GLU A 160 -10.88 20.33 -11.91
C GLU A 160 -9.42 20.14 -11.47
N PHE A 161 -8.84 21.11 -10.75
CA PHE A 161 -7.53 20.97 -10.08
C PHE A 161 -7.58 21.44 -8.61
N LEU A 162 -8.77 21.44 -8.01
CA LEU A 162 -8.95 21.84 -6.63
C LEU A 162 -8.48 20.75 -5.67
N ALA A 163 -8.01 21.14 -4.50
CA ALA A 163 -7.73 20.23 -3.40
C ALA A 163 -8.69 20.50 -2.24
N GLU A 164 -9.23 19.43 -1.65
CA GLU A 164 -10.09 19.56 -0.47
C GLU A 164 -9.37 20.29 0.67
N GLY A 165 -10.06 21.20 1.36
CA GLY A 165 -9.51 22.09 2.37
C GLY A 165 -8.89 23.39 1.83
N THR A 166 -8.70 23.52 0.51
CA THR A 166 -8.25 24.76 -0.16
C THR A 166 -9.10 25.09 -1.39
N ALA A 167 -10.25 24.43 -1.57
CA ALA A 167 -10.97 24.44 -2.85
C ALA A 167 -11.38 25.85 -3.32
N ILE A 168 -11.76 26.73 -2.40
CA ILE A 168 -12.15 28.11 -2.74
C ILE A 168 -10.96 28.93 -3.22
N ASP A 169 -9.81 28.81 -2.57
CA ASP A 169 -8.60 29.52 -3.00
C ASP A 169 -8.11 28.99 -4.35
N ASP A 170 -8.11 27.66 -4.53
CA ASP A 170 -7.73 27.01 -5.79
C ASP A 170 -8.63 27.44 -6.97
N LEU A 171 -9.92 27.68 -6.73
CA LEU A 171 -10.87 28.15 -7.75
C LEU A 171 -10.75 29.64 -8.05
N LEU A 172 -10.39 30.46 -7.06
CA LEU A 172 -10.23 31.91 -7.21
C LEU A 172 -8.88 32.29 -7.81
N ASN A 173 -7.83 31.55 -7.45
CA ASN A 173 -6.44 31.83 -7.76
C ASN A 173 -5.78 30.65 -8.50
N ALA A 174 -6.52 30.04 -9.44
CA ALA A 174 -6.08 28.85 -10.15
C ALA A 174 -4.72 29.07 -10.85
N ASP A 175 -3.76 28.17 -10.59
CA ASP A 175 -2.48 28.11 -11.31
C ASP A 175 -2.71 28.06 -12.82
N ARG A 176 -3.71 27.26 -13.24
CA ARG A 176 -4.20 27.15 -14.60
C ARG A 176 -5.65 26.66 -14.63
N VAL A 177 -6.37 27.06 -15.68
CA VAL A 177 -7.61 26.42 -16.14
C VAL A 177 -7.29 25.65 -17.42
N LEU A 178 -7.71 24.40 -17.53
CA LEU A 178 -7.47 23.56 -18.71
C LEU A 178 -8.80 23.30 -19.43
N ILE A 179 -8.87 23.58 -20.73
CA ILE A 179 -10.06 23.35 -21.55
C ILE A 179 -9.63 22.57 -22.80
N GLY A 180 -10.18 21.38 -22.97
CA GLY A 180 -10.07 20.55 -24.16
C GLY A 180 -11.33 20.60 -25.00
N GLY A 181 -11.21 20.68 -26.33
CA GLY A 181 -12.36 20.55 -27.24
C GLY A 181 -11.98 19.93 -28.59
N GLU A 182 -12.94 19.84 -29.50
CA GLU A 182 -12.69 19.33 -30.86
C GLU A 182 -11.90 20.35 -31.70
N GLU A 183 -11.02 19.87 -32.59
CA GLU A 183 -10.27 20.69 -33.53
C GLU A 183 -11.12 21.04 -34.77
N SER A 184 -12.32 21.57 -34.51
CA SER A 184 -13.30 22.03 -35.51
C SER A 184 -13.65 23.51 -35.26
N PRO A 185 -14.14 24.26 -36.26
CA PRO A 185 -14.58 25.65 -36.06
C PRO A 185 -15.61 25.79 -34.93
N GLU A 186 -16.56 24.85 -34.84
CA GLU A 186 -17.60 24.82 -33.82
C GLU A 186 -17.02 24.46 -32.44
N GLY A 187 -16.05 23.53 -32.39
CA GLY A 187 -15.35 23.16 -31.17
C GLY A 187 -14.53 24.32 -30.61
N GLN A 188 -13.80 25.05 -31.46
CA GLN A 188 -13.05 26.23 -31.06
C GLN A 188 -13.96 27.37 -30.58
N ALA A 189 -15.11 27.57 -31.22
CA ALA A 189 -16.10 28.52 -30.75
C ALA A 189 -16.63 28.15 -29.35
N ALA A 190 -16.89 26.87 -29.09
CA ALA A 190 -17.32 26.39 -27.76
C ALA A 190 -16.23 26.58 -26.69
N ILE A 191 -14.97 26.26 -27.01
CA ILE A 191 -13.82 26.52 -26.13
C ILE A 191 -13.78 27.99 -25.74
N GLU A 192 -13.89 28.88 -26.72
CA GLU A 192 -13.78 30.32 -26.51
C GLU A 192 -14.93 30.88 -25.65
N GLU A 193 -16.16 30.38 -25.82
CA GLU A 193 -17.26 30.75 -24.92
C GLU A 193 -17.00 30.35 -23.47
N LEU A 194 -16.45 29.15 -23.22
CA LEU A 194 -16.07 28.75 -21.86
C LEU A 194 -14.88 29.57 -21.33
N CYS A 195 -13.92 29.93 -22.18
CA CYS A 195 -12.82 30.82 -21.78
C CYS A 195 -13.33 32.18 -21.31
N LYS A 196 -14.28 32.79 -22.04
CA LYS A 196 -14.91 34.06 -21.64
C LYS A 196 -15.53 33.98 -20.25
N VAL A 197 -16.13 32.86 -19.86
CA VAL A 197 -16.64 32.66 -18.49
C VAL A 197 -15.50 32.78 -17.49
N TYR A 198 -14.42 32.01 -17.66
CA TYR A 198 -13.27 32.04 -16.74
C TYR A 198 -12.50 33.37 -16.73
N GLU A 199 -12.45 34.09 -17.84
CA GLU A 199 -11.74 35.38 -17.98
C GLU A 199 -12.28 36.49 -17.07
N HIS A 200 -13.47 36.32 -16.50
CA HIS A 200 -14.01 37.24 -15.51
C HIS A 200 -13.15 37.33 -14.23
N TRP A 201 -12.34 36.31 -13.94
CA TRP A 201 -11.43 36.34 -12.79
C TRP A 201 -10.08 35.65 -12.99
N ILE A 202 -9.95 34.78 -13.99
CA ILE A 202 -8.69 34.11 -14.33
C ILE A 202 -8.04 34.82 -15.52
N PRO A 203 -6.78 35.27 -15.42
CA PRO A 203 -6.08 35.87 -16.55
C PRO A 203 -6.00 34.90 -17.74
N ARG A 204 -6.22 35.39 -18.98
CA ARG A 204 -6.17 34.54 -20.20
C ARG A 204 -4.90 33.69 -20.30
N LYS A 205 -3.74 34.23 -19.89
CA LYS A 205 -2.45 33.50 -19.87
C LYS A 205 -2.44 32.25 -18.98
N ASN A 206 -3.36 32.15 -18.03
CA ASN A 206 -3.55 30.99 -17.15
C ASN A 206 -4.63 30.04 -17.68
N ILE A 207 -5.28 30.34 -18.81
CA ILE A 207 -6.29 29.48 -19.44
C ILE A 207 -5.61 28.75 -20.61
N LEU A 208 -5.40 27.45 -20.45
CA LEU A 208 -4.78 26.56 -21.43
C LEU A 208 -5.86 25.86 -22.24
N THR A 209 -5.79 26.00 -23.57
CA THR A 209 -6.70 25.36 -24.51
C THR A 209 -5.98 24.25 -25.28
N THR A 210 -6.61 23.10 -25.45
CA THR A 210 -6.03 21.92 -26.13
C THR A 210 -7.14 21.08 -26.78
N ASN A 211 -6.79 19.94 -27.40
CA ASN A 211 -7.79 18.93 -27.75
C ASN A 211 -8.30 18.16 -26.51
N THR A 212 -9.50 17.58 -26.64
CA THR A 212 -10.21 16.88 -25.55
C THR A 212 -9.36 15.79 -24.87
N TRP A 213 -8.67 14.97 -25.66
CA TRP A 213 -7.86 13.85 -25.16
C TRP A 213 -6.68 14.30 -24.32
N SER A 214 -5.98 15.34 -24.81
CA SER A 214 -4.85 15.92 -24.09
C SER A 214 -5.31 16.54 -22.77
N SER A 215 -6.51 17.12 -22.72
CA SER A 215 -7.10 17.64 -21.47
C SER A 215 -7.36 16.52 -20.45
N GLU A 216 -8.06 15.46 -20.83
CA GLU A 216 -8.36 14.30 -19.97
C GLU A 216 -7.07 13.64 -19.44
N LEU A 217 -6.12 13.36 -20.35
CA LEU A 217 -4.86 12.70 -19.99
C LEU A 217 -3.99 13.59 -19.09
N SER A 218 -3.96 14.90 -19.32
CA SER A 218 -3.19 15.84 -18.49
C SER A 218 -3.64 15.83 -17.03
N LYS A 219 -4.94 15.65 -16.75
CA LYS A 219 -5.44 15.54 -15.38
C LYS A 219 -4.96 14.25 -14.71
N LEU A 220 -5.08 13.10 -15.37
CA LEU A 220 -4.59 11.82 -14.85
C LEU A 220 -3.08 11.86 -14.60
N ALA A 221 -2.33 12.39 -15.58
CA ALA A 221 -0.89 12.56 -15.46
C ALA A 221 -0.52 13.47 -14.29
N ALA A 222 -1.13 14.65 -14.16
CA ALA A 222 -0.84 15.57 -13.06
C ALA A 222 -1.05 14.92 -11.69
N ASN A 223 -2.17 14.22 -11.49
CA ASN A 223 -2.44 13.51 -10.24
C ASN A 223 -1.44 12.35 -9.99
N ALA A 224 -1.05 11.62 -11.05
CA ALA A 224 -0.05 10.58 -10.96
C ALA A 224 1.34 11.13 -10.57
N PHE A 225 1.76 12.26 -11.14
CA PHE A 225 3.01 12.94 -10.76
C PHE A 225 2.99 13.45 -9.32
N LEU A 226 1.88 14.01 -8.85
CA LEU A 226 1.74 14.46 -7.45
C LEU A 226 1.87 13.28 -6.47
N ALA A 227 1.16 12.19 -6.73
CA ALA A 227 1.24 10.98 -5.91
C ALA A 227 2.61 10.30 -5.99
N GLN A 228 3.25 10.29 -7.17
CA GLN A 228 4.60 9.77 -7.36
C GLN A 228 5.62 10.52 -6.50
N ARG A 229 5.52 11.85 -6.35
CA ARG A 229 6.41 12.60 -5.46
C ARG A 229 6.28 12.15 -4.01
N ILE A 230 5.06 11.91 -3.54
CA ILE A 230 4.79 11.40 -2.19
C ILE A 230 5.37 9.99 -2.03
N SER A 231 5.11 9.07 -2.96
CA SER A 231 5.66 7.71 -2.89
C SER A 231 7.19 7.69 -2.98
N SER A 232 7.78 8.55 -3.80
CA SER A 232 9.24 8.71 -3.91
C SER A 232 9.87 9.20 -2.60
N ILE A 233 9.29 10.21 -1.94
CA ILE A 233 9.85 10.66 -0.65
C ILE A 233 9.58 9.65 0.48
N ASN A 234 8.46 8.93 0.42
CA ASN A 234 8.15 7.85 1.35
C ASN A 234 9.12 6.67 1.19
N SER A 235 9.54 6.32 -0.02
CA SER A 235 10.56 5.27 -0.20
C SER A 235 11.90 5.68 0.43
N LEU A 236 12.31 6.95 0.25
CA LEU A 236 13.49 7.50 0.90
C LEU A 236 13.35 7.57 2.43
N SER A 237 12.13 7.71 2.96
CA SER A 237 11.90 7.68 4.41
C SER A 237 12.35 6.35 5.04
N ALA A 238 12.10 5.21 4.39
CA ALA A 238 12.54 3.90 4.88
C ALA A 238 14.08 3.76 4.83
N VAL A 239 14.73 4.34 3.81
CA VAL A 239 16.20 4.41 3.72
C VAL A 239 16.75 5.23 4.88
N CYS A 240 16.16 6.40 5.15
CA CYS A 240 16.57 7.28 6.25
C CYS A 240 16.49 6.59 7.61
N GLU A 241 15.41 5.85 7.88
CA GLU A 241 15.24 5.06 9.11
C GLU A 241 16.34 3.99 9.28
N SER A 242 16.81 3.41 8.17
CA SER A 242 17.82 2.35 8.17
C SER A 242 19.25 2.89 8.29
N THR A 243 19.52 4.07 7.73
CA THR A 243 20.86 4.67 7.66
C THR A 243 21.13 5.71 8.76
N GLY A 244 20.09 6.23 9.41
CA GLY A 244 20.19 7.30 10.42
C GLY A 244 20.05 8.72 9.86
N ALA A 245 19.75 8.88 8.57
CA ALA A 245 19.40 10.18 8.00
C ALA A 245 18.00 10.64 8.45
N ASP A 246 17.69 11.92 8.21
CA ASP A 246 16.37 12.51 8.45
C ASP A 246 15.70 12.88 7.11
N VAL A 247 14.55 12.27 6.83
CA VAL A 247 13.81 12.49 5.57
C VAL A 247 13.39 13.95 5.36
N SER A 248 13.20 14.73 6.42
CA SER A 248 12.85 16.16 6.30
C SER A 248 14.05 16.98 5.85
N GLU A 249 15.26 16.62 6.29
CA GLU A 249 16.48 17.24 5.81
C GLU A 249 16.75 16.87 4.35
N VAL A 250 16.56 15.59 4.00
CA VAL A 250 16.66 15.10 2.62
C VAL A 250 15.66 15.80 1.71
N ALA A 251 14.38 15.85 2.11
CA ALA A 251 13.31 16.53 1.36
C ALA A 251 13.63 18.01 1.16
N ARG A 252 14.15 18.69 2.19
CA ARG A 252 14.57 20.10 2.09
C ARG A 252 15.73 20.27 1.11
N ALA A 253 16.75 19.43 1.17
CA ALA A 253 17.89 19.49 0.26
C ALA A 253 17.49 19.25 -1.19
N VAL A 254 16.66 18.23 -1.44
CA VAL A 254 16.13 17.90 -2.78
C VAL A 254 15.21 19.01 -3.30
N GLY A 255 14.34 19.54 -2.45
CA GLY A 255 13.35 20.56 -2.82
C GLY A 255 13.92 21.96 -3.10
N LEU A 256 15.17 22.23 -2.73
CA LEU A 256 15.87 23.48 -3.06
C LEU A 256 16.29 23.54 -4.53
N ASP A 257 16.41 22.39 -5.21
CA ASP A 257 16.58 22.38 -6.67
C ASP A 257 15.26 22.81 -7.34
N SER A 258 15.25 23.97 -7.97
CA SER A 258 14.06 24.55 -8.58
C SER A 258 13.47 23.70 -9.71
N ARG A 259 14.24 22.78 -10.30
CA ARG A 259 13.75 21.83 -11.32
C ARG A 259 12.87 20.74 -10.70
N ILE A 260 13.02 20.49 -9.41
CA ILE A 260 12.20 19.55 -8.63
C ILE A 260 11.12 20.31 -7.86
N GLY A 261 11.49 21.41 -7.21
CA GLY A 261 10.61 22.22 -6.35
C GLY A 261 10.32 21.56 -5.00
N SER A 262 9.88 22.37 -4.03
CA SER A 262 9.73 21.98 -2.62
C SER A 262 8.36 21.38 -2.24
N LYS A 263 7.35 21.51 -3.11
CA LYS A 263 5.98 21.05 -2.83
C LYS A 263 5.85 19.52 -2.92
N PHE A 264 4.89 18.92 -2.22
CA PHE A 264 4.60 17.48 -2.27
C PHE A 264 5.79 16.56 -1.91
N LEU A 265 6.70 17.04 -1.05
CA LEU A 265 7.85 16.28 -0.54
C LEU A 265 7.74 16.00 0.98
N GLN A 266 6.53 16.05 1.54
CA GLN A 266 6.29 15.69 2.93
C GLN A 266 6.06 14.18 3.03
N ALA A 267 6.98 13.47 3.71
CA ALA A 267 6.80 12.06 4.01
C ALA A 267 5.65 11.87 5.02
N SER A 268 4.90 10.78 4.86
CA SER A 268 3.73 10.46 5.68
C SER A 268 3.48 8.96 5.75
N VAL A 269 2.50 8.53 6.55
CA VAL A 269 2.03 7.13 6.63
C VAL A 269 1.51 6.60 5.28
N GLY A 270 1.12 7.51 4.39
CA GLY A 270 0.65 7.22 3.05
C GLY A 270 -0.20 8.38 2.55
N PHE A 271 -0.35 8.51 1.24
CA PHE A 271 -1.39 9.37 0.68
C PHE A 271 -2.75 8.65 0.75
N GLY A 272 -3.81 9.45 0.79
CA GLY A 272 -5.20 8.99 0.69
C GLY A 272 -6.03 9.94 -0.18
N GLY A 273 -7.34 9.94 0.04
CA GLY A 273 -8.30 10.74 -0.73
C GLY A 273 -8.79 10.01 -1.97
N SER A 274 -9.90 10.49 -2.54
CA SER A 274 -10.57 9.78 -3.63
C SER A 274 -9.86 9.82 -4.99
N CYS A 275 -8.87 10.71 -5.16
CA CYS A 275 -8.30 11.00 -6.47
C CYS A 275 -7.04 10.16 -6.76
N PHE A 276 -5.98 10.25 -5.94
CA PHE A 276 -4.68 9.66 -6.30
C PHE A 276 -4.70 8.16 -6.61
N GLN A 277 -5.20 7.33 -5.68
CA GLN A 277 -5.21 5.89 -5.88
C GLN A 277 -6.12 5.49 -7.06
N LYS A 278 -7.31 6.10 -7.14
CA LYS A 278 -8.27 5.85 -8.22
C LYS A 278 -7.67 6.21 -9.58
N ASP A 279 -7.09 7.39 -9.72
CA ASP A 279 -6.62 7.92 -11.00
C ASP A 279 -5.39 7.17 -11.51
N ILE A 280 -4.46 6.79 -10.61
CA ILE A 280 -3.32 5.97 -10.99
C ILE A 280 -3.76 4.56 -11.39
N LEU A 281 -4.65 3.92 -10.63
CA LEU A 281 -5.17 2.60 -11.01
C LEU A 281 -5.93 2.65 -12.34
N ASN A 282 -6.62 3.76 -12.61
CA ASN A 282 -7.26 4.00 -13.89
C ASN A 282 -6.22 4.16 -15.02
N LEU A 283 -5.16 4.94 -14.79
CA LEU A 283 -4.05 5.10 -15.74
C LEU A 283 -3.37 3.75 -16.03
N VAL A 284 -3.06 2.96 -15.00
CA VAL A 284 -2.52 1.60 -15.15
C VAL A 284 -3.44 0.74 -16.01
N TYR A 285 -4.75 0.76 -15.74
CA TYR A 285 -5.72 0.01 -16.54
C TYR A 285 -5.79 0.49 -18.00
N ILE A 286 -5.73 1.80 -18.25
CA ILE A 286 -5.67 2.36 -19.61
C ILE A 286 -4.41 1.88 -20.33
N CYS A 287 -3.25 1.92 -19.68
CA CYS A 287 -2.00 1.42 -20.26
C CYS A 287 -2.10 -0.06 -20.63
N GLU A 288 -2.70 -0.90 -19.78
CA GLU A 288 -2.93 -2.32 -20.10
C GLU A 288 -3.86 -2.48 -21.31
N CYS A 289 -4.95 -1.72 -21.39
CA CYS A 289 -5.88 -1.75 -22.52
C CYS A 289 -5.26 -1.25 -23.83
N LEU A 290 -4.23 -0.41 -23.76
CA LEU A 290 -3.46 0.08 -24.91
C LEU A 290 -2.25 -0.82 -25.24
N ASN A 291 -2.13 -1.98 -24.59
CA ASN A 291 -1.00 -2.92 -24.73
C ASN A 291 0.37 -2.28 -24.39
N LEU A 292 0.43 -1.46 -23.33
CA LEU A 292 1.63 -0.81 -22.80
C LEU A 292 1.98 -1.33 -21.39
N PRO A 293 2.37 -2.60 -21.23
CA PRO A 293 2.56 -3.21 -19.92
C PRO A 293 3.72 -2.61 -19.11
N GLU A 294 4.78 -2.11 -19.75
CA GLU A 294 5.91 -1.46 -19.07
C GLU A 294 5.48 -0.14 -18.43
N VAL A 295 4.63 0.64 -19.11
CA VAL A 295 4.08 1.90 -18.59
C VAL A 295 3.11 1.62 -17.44
N ALA A 296 2.29 0.57 -17.57
CA ALA A 296 1.40 0.12 -16.50
C ALA A 296 2.19 -0.26 -15.24
N ALA A 297 3.25 -1.07 -15.39
CA ALA A 297 4.10 -1.50 -14.27
C ALA A 297 4.80 -0.32 -13.59
N TYR A 298 5.27 0.67 -14.36
CA TYR A 298 5.91 1.88 -13.82
C TYR A 298 4.97 2.66 -12.90
N TRP A 299 3.74 2.94 -13.34
CA TRP A 299 2.78 3.68 -12.52
C TRP A 299 2.22 2.87 -11.37
N GLN A 300 2.13 1.54 -11.51
CA GLN A 300 1.73 0.64 -10.42
C GLN A 300 2.66 0.74 -9.20
N GLN A 301 3.97 0.98 -9.41
CA GLN A 301 4.92 1.16 -8.30
C GLN A 301 4.55 2.33 -7.37
N VAL A 302 3.85 3.35 -7.87
CA VAL A 302 3.40 4.47 -7.02
C VAL A 302 2.39 3.98 -5.97
N ILE A 303 1.49 3.06 -6.34
CA ILE A 303 0.51 2.46 -5.44
C ILE A 303 1.18 1.43 -4.53
N ASP A 304 2.01 0.55 -5.08
CA ASP A 304 2.67 -0.50 -4.31
C ASP A 304 3.53 0.09 -3.18
N MET A 305 4.24 1.19 -3.45
CA MET A 305 5.01 1.93 -2.45
C MET A 305 4.12 2.56 -1.36
N ASN A 306 2.93 3.03 -1.71
CA ASN A 306 1.97 3.57 -0.74
C ASN A 306 1.41 2.48 0.18
N GLU A 307 1.06 1.30 -0.37
CA GLU A 307 0.62 0.15 0.43
C GLU A 307 1.74 -0.38 1.34
N TYR A 308 2.97 -0.44 0.83
CA TYR A 308 4.15 -0.78 1.62
C TYR A 308 4.35 0.18 2.78
N GLN A 309 4.24 1.50 2.55
CA GLN A 309 4.38 2.53 3.58
C GLN A 309 3.35 2.37 4.71
N LYS A 310 2.07 2.12 4.36
CA LYS A 310 1.01 1.88 5.35
C LYS A 310 1.29 0.61 6.16
N SER A 311 1.63 -0.48 5.47
CA SER A 311 1.87 -1.79 6.09
C SER A 311 3.08 -1.77 7.03
N ARG A 312 4.20 -1.16 6.60
CA ARG A 312 5.41 -1.09 7.42
C ARG A 312 5.22 -0.23 8.67
N PHE A 313 4.42 0.84 8.57
CA PHE A 313 4.13 1.70 9.72
C PHE A 313 3.30 0.95 10.76
N SER A 314 2.24 0.26 10.35
CA SER A 314 1.44 -0.61 11.23
C SER A 314 2.31 -1.70 11.89
N ALA A 315 3.15 -2.38 11.11
CA ALA A 315 4.08 -3.39 11.61
C ALA A 315 5.03 -2.80 12.66
N LYS A 316 5.50 -1.57 12.46
CA LYS A 316 6.39 -0.88 13.40
C LYS A 316 5.71 -0.59 14.74
N VAL A 317 4.44 -0.22 14.72
CA VAL A 317 3.63 -0.04 15.93
C VAL A 317 3.56 -1.35 16.72
N ILE A 318 3.26 -2.46 16.05
CA ILE A 318 3.13 -3.80 16.67
C ILE A 318 4.47 -4.28 17.22
N GLU A 319 5.55 -4.18 16.44
CA GLU A 319 6.91 -4.56 16.83
C GLU A 319 7.34 -3.81 18.11
N SER A 320 7.09 -2.50 18.12
CA SER A 320 7.47 -1.61 19.23
C SER A 320 6.68 -1.89 20.50
N LEU A 321 5.47 -2.44 20.37
CA LEU A 321 4.63 -2.89 21.47
C LEU A 321 4.86 -4.37 21.82
N PHE A 322 6.08 -4.86 21.63
CA PHE A 322 6.54 -6.21 21.99
C PHE A 322 5.87 -7.33 21.18
N ASN A 323 5.57 -7.07 19.90
CA ASN A 323 4.90 -8.00 18.98
C ASN A 323 3.53 -8.50 19.48
N THR A 324 2.87 -7.73 20.36
CA THR A 324 1.52 -8.05 20.82
C THR A 324 0.76 -6.77 21.16
N VAL A 325 -0.41 -6.60 20.55
CA VAL A 325 -1.33 -5.50 20.85
C VAL A 325 -2.68 -5.99 21.36
N THR A 326 -2.82 -7.29 21.60
CA THR A 326 -4.04 -7.89 22.13
C THR A 326 -4.47 -7.22 23.43
N ASP A 327 -5.71 -6.73 23.45
CA ASP A 327 -6.34 -5.97 24.55
C ASP A 327 -5.65 -4.65 24.94
N LYS A 328 -4.57 -4.25 24.26
CA LYS A 328 -3.93 -2.97 24.49
C LYS A 328 -4.79 -1.85 23.91
N LYS A 329 -5.00 -0.82 24.72
CA LYS A 329 -5.60 0.44 24.28
C LYS A 329 -4.59 1.25 23.47
N ILE A 330 -4.93 1.61 22.24
CA ILE A 330 -4.13 2.44 21.33
C ILE A 330 -4.99 3.60 20.85
N SER A 331 -4.49 4.82 20.98
CA SER A 331 -5.18 6.02 20.48
C SER A 331 -4.81 6.29 19.03
N ILE A 332 -5.79 6.48 18.17
CA ILE A 332 -5.62 7.00 16.82
C ILE A 332 -6.06 8.46 16.83
N LEU A 333 -5.12 9.38 16.58
CA LEU A 333 -5.38 10.80 16.41
C LEU A 333 -5.41 11.15 14.93
N GLY A 334 -6.58 11.55 14.45
CA GLY A 334 -6.86 11.81 13.05
C GLY A 334 -7.37 10.58 12.30
N PHE A 335 -8.49 10.75 11.59
CA PHE A 335 -9.12 9.72 10.77
C PHE A 335 -9.36 10.19 9.33
N ALA A 336 -9.56 11.49 9.12
CA ALA A 336 -9.61 12.08 7.78
C ALA A 336 -8.30 11.83 7.00
N PHE A 337 -8.36 11.78 5.67
CA PHE A 337 -7.17 11.47 4.87
C PHE A 337 -6.10 12.57 4.89
N LYS A 338 -6.50 13.82 5.18
CA LYS A 338 -5.67 15.02 5.38
C LYS A 338 -6.37 15.99 6.33
N LYS A 339 -5.66 17.03 6.79
CA LYS A 339 -6.28 18.09 7.61
C LYS A 339 -7.29 18.92 6.82
N ASN A 340 -8.17 19.61 7.56
CA ASN A 340 -9.18 20.56 7.07
C ASN A 340 -10.29 19.97 6.20
N THR A 341 -10.53 18.66 6.27
CA THR A 341 -11.67 17.98 5.62
C THR A 341 -12.26 16.93 6.57
N GLY A 342 -13.53 16.58 6.36
CA GLY A 342 -14.19 15.43 7.01
C GLY A 342 -14.14 14.16 6.14
N ASP A 343 -13.47 14.19 4.99
CA ASP A 343 -13.42 13.07 4.07
C ASP A 343 -12.44 11.98 4.54
N THR A 344 -12.89 10.74 4.48
CA THR A 344 -12.19 9.54 4.94
C THR A 344 -11.84 8.58 3.79
N ARG A 345 -12.26 8.88 2.55
CA ARG A 345 -12.02 8.01 1.39
C ARG A 345 -10.52 7.71 1.23
N GLU A 346 -10.18 6.43 1.15
CA GLU A 346 -8.80 5.91 1.07
C GLU A 346 -7.86 6.48 2.16
N SER A 347 -8.39 6.87 3.33
CA SER A 347 -7.56 7.37 4.42
C SER A 347 -6.57 6.31 4.91
N PRO A 348 -5.28 6.64 5.08
CA PRO A 348 -4.30 5.73 5.68
C PRO A 348 -4.70 5.29 7.10
N ALA A 349 -5.45 6.12 7.83
CA ALA A 349 -5.93 5.80 9.17
C ALA A 349 -6.83 4.55 9.18
N ILE A 350 -7.61 4.33 8.10
CA ILE A 350 -8.46 3.15 7.96
C ILE A 350 -7.60 1.89 7.87
N HIS A 351 -6.55 1.90 7.07
CA HIS A 351 -5.65 0.76 6.94
C HIS A 351 -4.95 0.46 8.27
N VAL A 352 -4.36 1.48 8.90
CA VAL A 352 -3.68 1.33 10.20
C VAL A 352 -4.62 0.80 11.27
N ALA A 353 -5.83 1.37 11.38
CA ALA A 353 -6.83 0.94 12.34
C ALA A 353 -7.23 -0.52 12.13
N ARG A 354 -7.47 -0.94 10.88
CA ARG A 354 -7.82 -2.33 10.57
C ARG A 354 -6.72 -3.30 10.98
N THR A 355 -5.47 -3.04 10.58
CA THR A 355 -4.34 -3.91 10.97
C THR A 355 -4.22 -4.05 12.49
N LEU A 356 -4.42 -2.96 13.25
CA LEU A 356 -4.35 -3.01 14.70
C LEU A 356 -5.55 -3.73 15.33
N ILE A 357 -6.76 -3.61 14.76
CA ILE A 357 -7.95 -4.36 15.19
C ILE A 357 -7.77 -5.85 14.93
N ASP A 358 -7.23 -6.23 13.76
CA ASP A 358 -6.93 -7.60 13.37
C ASP A 358 -5.96 -8.27 14.36
N GLU A 359 -4.98 -7.51 14.87
CA GLU A 359 -4.02 -7.95 15.90
C GLU A 359 -4.59 -7.90 17.34
N GLY A 360 -5.86 -7.55 17.48
CA GLY A 360 -6.60 -7.58 18.74
C GLY A 360 -6.42 -6.33 19.62
N ALA A 361 -6.03 -5.18 19.06
CA ALA A 361 -6.01 -3.92 19.79
C ALA A 361 -7.42 -3.43 20.16
N LYS A 362 -7.48 -2.52 21.14
CA LYS A 362 -8.66 -1.70 21.46
C LYS A 362 -8.35 -0.27 21.04
N LEU A 363 -9.04 0.24 20.03
CA LEU A 363 -8.77 1.56 19.46
C LEU A 363 -9.63 2.63 20.11
N HIS A 364 -8.97 3.71 20.52
CA HIS A 364 -9.61 4.98 20.89
C HIS A 364 -9.38 5.97 19.75
N ILE A 365 -10.42 6.39 19.05
CA ILE A 365 -10.28 7.24 17.85
C ILE A 365 -10.81 8.64 18.15
N TYR A 366 -10.04 9.65 17.74
CA TYR A 366 -10.49 11.04 17.74
C TYR A 366 -10.11 11.72 16.43
N ASP A 367 -11.09 12.37 15.79
CA ASP A 367 -10.89 13.29 14.68
C ASP A 367 -11.79 14.54 14.89
N PRO A 368 -11.28 15.77 14.67
CA PRO A 368 -12.08 16.98 14.91
C PRO A 368 -13.27 17.19 13.97
N LYS A 369 -13.31 16.54 12.80
CA LYS A 369 -14.29 16.80 11.73
C LYS A 369 -14.99 15.57 11.16
N VAL A 370 -14.44 14.37 11.34
CA VAL A 370 -15.10 13.15 10.87
C VAL A 370 -16.22 12.71 11.82
N GLU A 371 -17.41 12.50 11.28
CA GLU A 371 -18.58 12.03 12.03
C GLU A 371 -18.41 10.58 12.53
N GLU A 372 -18.91 10.28 13.74
CA GLU A 372 -18.75 8.95 14.37
C GLU A 372 -19.33 7.81 13.50
N SER A 373 -20.47 8.06 12.86
CA SER A 373 -21.13 7.10 11.97
C SER A 373 -20.29 6.78 10.74
N GLN A 374 -19.53 7.75 10.21
CA GLN A 374 -18.65 7.56 9.07
C GLN A 374 -17.45 6.69 9.46
N ILE A 375 -16.82 6.94 10.61
CA ILE A 375 -15.72 6.11 11.14
C ILE A 375 -16.16 4.65 11.28
N MET A 376 -17.31 4.41 11.91
CA MET A 376 -17.84 3.05 12.12
C MET A 376 -18.18 2.38 10.79
N SER A 377 -18.77 3.12 9.85
CA SER A 377 -19.07 2.64 8.49
C SER A 377 -17.80 2.22 7.76
N ASP A 378 -16.76 3.06 7.77
CA ASP A 378 -15.52 2.79 7.05
C ASP A 378 -14.78 1.58 7.61
N LEU A 379 -14.81 1.37 8.93
CA LEU A 379 -14.20 0.19 9.54
C LEU A 379 -15.03 -1.09 9.30
N SER A 380 -16.34 -0.99 9.05
CA SER A 380 -17.24 -2.13 8.89
C SER A 380 -17.53 -2.55 7.43
N ASN A 381 -17.48 -1.62 6.47
CA ASN A 381 -18.08 -1.81 5.13
C ASN A 381 -17.13 -2.32 4.03
N CYS A 382 -15.82 -2.44 4.25
CA CYS A 382 -14.91 -2.91 3.20
C CYS A 382 -14.54 -4.39 3.35
N GLY A 383 -15.36 -5.25 2.75
CA GLY A 383 -14.91 -6.52 2.19
C GLY A 383 -14.26 -7.50 3.17
N ALA A 384 -15.09 -8.29 3.85
CA ALA A 384 -14.79 -9.66 4.32
C ALA A 384 -13.64 -9.90 5.32
N ILE A 385 -12.90 -8.89 5.79
CA ILE A 385 -11.76 -9.12 6.70
C ILE A 385 -12.19 -9.03 8.17
N LEU A 386 -13.09 -8.11 8.52
CA LEU A 386 -13.51 -7.86 9.90
C LEU A 386 -15.01 -8.01 10.10
N GLU A 387 -15.40 -8.81 11.10
CA GLU A 387 -16.80 -8.92 11.50
C GLU A 387 -17.25 -7.60 12.15
N PRO A 388 -18.42 -7.03 11.78
CA PRO A 388 -18.90 -5.77 12.35
C PRO A 388 -18.99 -5.75 13.89
N GLU A 389 -19.28 -6.91 14.49
CA GLU A 389 -19.31 -7.05 15.96
C GLU A 389 -17.91 -6.97 16.58
N LEU A 390 -16.87 -7.41 15.86
CA LEU A 390 -15.49 -7.20 16.30
C LEU A 390 -15.13 -5.72 16.32
N VAL A 391 -15.52 -4.97 15.29
CA VAL A 391 -15.29 -3.52 15.21
C VAL A 391 -15.97 -2.81 16.39
N LYS A 392 -17.26 -3.11 16.64
CA LYS A 392 -18.01 -2.53 17.77
C LYS A 392 -17.39 -2.84 19.13
N SER A 393 -16.87 -4.04 19.33
CA SER A 393 -16.26 -4.43 20.61
C SER A 393 -14.87 -3.83 20.84
N ARG A 394 -14.19 -3.38 19.78
CA ARG A 394 -12.79 -2.92 19.83
C ARG A 394 -12.60 -1.43 19.59
N VAL A 395 -13.58 -0.72 19.03
CA VAL A 395 -13.46 0.70 18.69
C VAL A 395 -14.29 1.54 19.65
N SER A 396 -13.69 2.61 20.17
CA SER A 396 -14.35 3.66 20.95
C SER A 396 -14.00 5.01 20.34
N ILE A 397 -15.01 5.81 20.01
CA ILE A 397 -14.83 7.13 19.39
C ILE A 397 -15.03 8.19 20.48
N PHE A 398 -14.16 9.20 20.50
CA PHE A 398 -14.13 10.24 21.53
C PHE A 398 -14.36 11.61 20.93
N LYS A 399 -14.77 12.57 21.77
CA LYS A 399 -15.03 13.97 21.38
C LYS A 399 -13.83 14.90 21.53
N ASP A 400 -12.77 14.44 22.20
CA ASP A 400 -11.55 15.20 22.44
C ASP A 400 -10.33 14.29 22.55
N ALA A 401 -9.16 14.84 22.21
CA ALA A 401 -7.90 14.11 22.20
C ALA A 401 -7.45 13.63 23.60
N TYR A 402 -7.78 14.36 24.68
CA TYR A 402 -7.37 13.99 26.03
C TYR A 402 -8.10 12.72 26.50
N SER A 403 -9.41 12.67 26.29
CA SER A 403 -10.22 11.49 26.60
C SER A 403 -9.79 10.28 25.76
N ALA A 404 -9.47 10.49 24.47
CA ALA A 404 -8.99 9.43 23.58
C ALA A 404 -7.64 8.83 24.01
N THR A 405 -6.76 9.64 24.61
CA THR A 405 -5.39 9.26 25.01
C THR A 405 -5.27 8.75 26.45
N LYS A 406 -6.32 8.89 27.24
CA LYS A 406 -6.35 8.42 28.62
C LYS A 406 -6.22 6.90 28.74
N ASN A 407 -5.32 6.44 29.62
CA ASN A 407 -5.04 5.02 29.90
C ASN A 407 -4.66 4.20 28.66
N THR A 408 -4.09 4.82 27.62
CA THR A 408 -3.61 4.11 26.42
C THR A 408 -2.11 3.80 26.50
N HIS A 409 -1.66 2.81 25.73
CA HIS A 409 -0.26 2.37 25.67
C HIS A 409 0.52 3.13 24.60
N ALA A 410 -0.18 3.52 23.53
CA ALA A 410 0.40 4.19 22.38
C ALA A 410 -0.56 5.24 21.83
N ILE A 411 0.02 6.30 21.30
CA ILE A 411 -0.66 7.28 20.45
C ILE A 411 -0.13 7.10 19.02
N VAL A 412 -1.02 7.04 18.05
CA VAL A 412 -0.69 6.95 16.62
C VAL A 412 -1.34 8.14 15.92
N VAL A 413 -0.51 9.04 15.40
CA VAL A 413 -0.97 10.23 14.67
C VAL A 413 -1.06 9.89 13.18
N CYS A 414 -2.27 9.86 12.65
CA CYS A 414 -2.55 9.48 11.27
C CYS A 414 -2.93 10.67 10.37
N THR A 415 -3.29 11.83 10.94
CA THR A 415 -3.70 13.04 10.20
C THR A 415 -3.07 14.29 10.81
N GLU A 416 -2.60 15.20 9.95
CA GLU A 416 -1.84 16.39 10.32
C GLU A 416 -2.70 17.57 10.85
N TRP A 417 -3.67 17.31 11.72
CA TRP A 417 -4.46 18.39 12.32
C TRP A 417 -3.60 19.34 13.17
N ASP A 418 -3.72 20.64 12.94
CA ASP A 418 -2.92 21.66 13.64
C ASP A 418 -3.19 21.64 15.16
N GLU A 419 -4.40 21.25 15.58
CA GLU A 419 -4.77 21.06 16.99
C GLU A 419 -3.83 20.08 17.73
N PHE A 420 -3.34 19.03 17.04
CA PHE A 420 -2.51 18.01 17.68
C PHE A 420 -1.13 18.54 18.09
N VAL A 421 -0.64 19.58 17.43
CA VAL A 421 0.65 20.21 17.76
C VAL A 421 0.58 20.92 19.12
N GLU A 422 -0.57 21.51 19.43
CA GLU A 422 -0.77 22.39 20.60
C GLU A 422 -1.26 21.66 21.86
N LEU A 423 -1.41 20.33 21.81
CA LEU A 423 -1.89 19.54 22.95
C LEU A 423 -0.94 19.58 24.16
N ASP A 424 -1.49 19.52 25.37
CA ASP A 424 -0.71 19.33 26.59
C ASP A 424 -0.23 17.87 26.72
N TYR A 425 0.88 17.56 26.06
CA TYR A 425 1.50 16.25 26.11
C TYR A 425 2.04 15.86 27.49
N LYS A 426 2.25 16.82 28.42
CA LYS A 426 2.64 16.50 29.80
C LYS A 426 1.47 15.89 30.55
N ARG A 427 0.27 16.46 30.39
CA ARG A 427 -0.98 15.89 30.91
C ARG A 427 -1.24 14.52 30.29
N ILE A 428 -1.17 14.41 28.97
CA ILE A 428 -1.40 13.15 28.26
C ILE A 428 -0.43 12.07 28.76
N TYR A 429 0.86 12.40 28.87
CA TYR A 429 1.86 11.47 29.39
C TYR A 429 1.51 10.96 30.78
N ALA A 430 1.07 11.84 31.70
CA ALA A 430 0.73 11.45 33.07
C ALA A 430 -0.40 10.41 33.13
N GLU A 431 -1.36 10.48 32.21
CA GLU A 431 -2.55 9.61 32.19
C GLU A 431 -2.40 8.34 31.33
N MET A 432 -1.28 8.17 30.61
CA MET A 432 -1.02 6.99 29.79
C MET A 432 -0.40 5.82 30.57
N MET A 433 -0.50 4.61 30.02
CA MET A 433 0.23 3.43 30.50
C MET A 433 1.73 3.57 30.20
N LYS A 434 2.59 2.91 30.99
CA LYS A 434 4.05 2.96 30.82
C LYS A 434 4.61 1.58 30.43
N PRO A 435 5.60 1.52 29.53
CA PRO A 435 6.16 2.62 28.72
C PRO A 435 5.12 3.24 27.75
N ALA A 436 5.11 4.56 27.64
CA ALA A 436 4.17 5.29 26.78
C ALA A 436 4.81 5.56 25.42
N TYR A 437 4.18 5.07 24.35
CA TYR A 437 4.66 5.24 22.98
C TYR A 437 3.91 6.34 22.25
N ILE A 438 4.60 7.01 21.33
CA ILE A 438 3.98 7.88 20.34
C ILE A 438 4.59 7.62 18.96
N PHE A 439 3.72 7.34 18.00
CA PHE A 439 4.04 7.08 16.61
C PHE A 439 3.51 8.22 15.76
N ASP A 440 4.40 9.11 15.34
CA ASP A 440 4.06 10.25 14.50
C ASP A 440 4.15 9.86 13.02
N GLY A 441 2.99 9.54 12.43
CA GLY A 441 2.85 9.19 11.02
C GLY A 441 2.81 10.39 10.07
N ARG A 442 2.83 11.63 10.60
CA ARG A 442 2.72 12.87 9.81
C ARG A 442 3.88 13.84 10.03
N LYS A 443 4.72 13.57 11.02
CA LYS A 443 5.92 14.33 11.36
C LYS A 443 5.60 15.78 11.71
N ILE A 444 4.58 15.96 12.55
CA ILE A 444 4.07 17.28 12.98
C ILE A 444 4.46 17.63 14.42
N LEU A 445 4.95 16.66 15.20
CA LEU A 445 5.20 16.84 16.63
C LEU A 445 6.65 17.22 16.93
N ASP A 446 6.85 17.92 18.04
CA ASP A 446 8.18 18.17 18.60
C ASP A 446 8.69 16.91 19.34
N HIS A 447 9.43 16.07 18.59
CA HIS A 447 9.93 14.79 19.09
C HIS A 447 10.91 14.94 20.26
N ASP A 448 11.74 15.98 20.27
CA ASP A 448 12.73 16.20 21.34
C ASP A 448 12.06 16.56 22.65
N LYS A 449 11.02 17.41 22.60
CA LYS A 449 10.20 17.76 23.76
C LYS A 449 9.46 16.53 24.31
N LEU A 450 8.91 15.69 23.43
CA LEU A 450 8.22 14.46 23.83
C LEU A 450 9.16 13.44 24.49
N GLN A 451 10.38 13.28 23.96
CA GLN A 451 11.39 12.41 24.58
C GLN A 451 11.79 12.90 25.97
N LYS A 452 11.95 14.22 26.16
CA LYS A 452 12.26 14.82 27.48
C LYS A 452 11.14 14.59 28.51
N LEU A 453 9.88 14.53 28.06
CA LEU A 453 8.74 14.18 28.93
C LEU A 453 8.74 12.68 29.32
N GLY A 454 9.44 11.84 28.56
CA GLY A 454 9.58 10.41 28.82
C GLY A 454 8.82 9.49 27.85
N PHE A 455 8.29 10.02 26.74
CA PHE A 455 7.72 9.20 25.68
C PHE A 455 8.80 8.42 24.93
N ILE A 456 8.44 7.21 24.49
CA ILE A 456 9.18 6.51 23.45
C ILE A 456 8.61 6.97 22.10
N VAL A 457 9.33 7.86 21.44
CA VAL A 457 8.91 8.50 20.19
C VAL A 457 9.44 7.71 19.00
N GLN A 458 8.56 7.43 18.05
CA GLN A 458 8.90 6.99 16.71
C GLN A 458 8.20 7.85 15.68
N THR A 459 8.87 8.14 14.57
CA THR A 459 8.33 8.94 13.49
C THR A 459 8.80 8.38 12.16
N ILE A 460 8.04 8.62 11.11
CA ILE A 460 8.43 8.25 9.75
C ILE A 460 9.70 9.01 9.33
N GLY A 461 10.64 8.29 8.74
CA GLY A 461 11.82 8.85 8.09
C GLY A 461 12.89 9.41 9.01
N LYS A 462 12.90 9.03 10.29
CA LYS A 462 13.95 9.41 11.24
C LYS A 462 14.20 8.30 12.24
N LYS A 463 15.47 7.90 12.39
CA LYS A 463 15.88 7.01 13.47
C LYS A 463 16.03 7.81 14.75
N ILE A 464 15.07 7.67 15.66
CA ILE A 464 15.11 8.31 16.97
C ILE A 464 15.80 7.36 17.95
N GLU A 465 16.96 7.75 18.49
CA GLU A 465 17.61 6.97 19.54
C GLU A 465 16.81 7.04 20.84
N CYS A 466 16.44 5.87 21.36
CA CYS A 466 15.80 5.77 22.65
C CYS A 466 16.84 6.16 23.72
N GLN A 467 16.61 7.25 24.46
CA GLN A 467 17.50 7.61 25.57
C GLN A 467 17.59 6.41 26.52
N LYS A 468 18.75 5.74 26.54
CA LYS A 468 19.03 4.67 27.50
C LYS A 468 18.72 5.24 28.88
N LEU A 469 17.75 4.63 29.58
CA LEU A 469 17.48 4.91 30.99
C LEU A 469 18.83 4.94 31.71
N ARG A 470 19.29 6.14 32.09
CA ARG A 470 20.57 6.37 32.78
C ARG A 470 20.47 5.71 34.16
N GLY A 471 20.72 4.40 34.21
CA GLY A 471 20.60 3.58 35.43
C GLY A 471 20.85 2.08 35.22
N SER A 472 20.67 1.55 34.00
CA SER A 472 20.79 0.09 33.74
C SER A 472 22.15 -0.36 33.20
N GLY A 473 23.10 0.56 32.96
CA GLY A 473 24.44 0.24 32.44
C GLY A 473 25.28 -0.66 33.36
N LYS A 474 25.02 -0.65 34.68
CA LYS A 474 25.69 -1.54 35.65
C LYS A 474 25.06 -2.95 35.72
N ILE A 475 23.82 -3.12 35.26
CA ILE A 475 23.11 -4.41 35.31
C ILE A 475 23.40 -5.22 34.04
N LYS A 476 23.53 -4.56 32.88
CA LYS A 476 23.78 -5.25 31.60
C LYS A 476 25.16 -5.93 31.56
N LEU A 477 26.20 -5.27 32.06
CA LEU A 477 27.55 -5.85 32.18
C LEU A 477 27.59 -7.09 33.10
N LYS A 478 26.83 -7.10 34.20
CA LYS A 478 26.75 -8.26 35.12
C LYS A 478 25.93 -9.43 34.58
N ILE A 479 24.95 -9.17 33.72
CA ILE A 479 24.11 -10.21 33.10
C ILE A 479 24.84 -10.82 31.89
N GLU A 480 25.52 -10.02 31.06
CA GLU A 480 26.33 -10.52 29.95
C GLU A 480 27.53 -11.35 30.44
N GLU A 481 28.22 -10.94 31.52
CA GLU A 481 29.27 -11.76 32.14
C GLU A 481 28.74 -13.11 32.68
N LYS A 482 27.53 -13.15 33.23
CA LYS A 482 26.91 -14.40 33.70
C LYS A 482 26.41 -15.28 32.55
N TRP A 483 25.91 -14.70 31.47
CA TRP A 483 25.43 -15.42 30.29
C TRP A 483 26.58 -16.05 29.50
N TYR A 484 27.70 -15.32 29.32
CA TYR A 484 28.90 -15.88 28.69
C TYR A 484 29.51 -17.02 29.51
N ARG A 485 29.47 -16.95 30.84
CA ARG A 485 29.98 -18.03 31.71
C ARG A 485 29.13 -19.30 31.65
N TYR A 486 27.81 -19.18 31.55
CA TYR A 486 26.90 -20.32 31.39
C TYR A 486 26.99 -20.99 30.00
N HIS A 487 27.20 -20.21 28.94
CA HIS A 487 27.37 -20.77 27.59
C HIS A 487 28.72 -21.46 27.40
N PHE A 488 29.79 -20.98 28.04
CA PHE A 488 31.10 -21.62 27.96
C PHE A 488 31.15 -22.96 28.73
N GLU A 489 30.42 -23.09 29.85
CA GLU A 489 30.28 -24.37 30.56
C GLU A 489 29.40 -25.38 29.79
N ALA A 490 28.40 -24.92 29.03
CA ALA A 490 27.58 -25.80 28.18
C ALA A 490 28.35 -26.32 26.94
N LEU A 491 29.22 -25.49 26.34
CA LEU A 491 30.11 -25.89 25.23
C LEU A 491 31.32 -26.74 25.67
N SER A 492 31.64 -26.73 26.97
CA SER A 492 32.63 -27.65 27.57
C SER A 492 32.12 -29.09 27.71
N CYS A 493 30.80 -29.32 27.75
CA CYS A 493 30.23 -30.66 27.85
C CYS A 493 30.02 -31.35 26.49
N THR A 494 29.95 -30.61 25.39
CA THR A 494 29.83 -31.16 24.02
C THR A 494 31.16 -31.53 23.37
N ASN A 495 32.29 -30.99 23.86
CA ASN A 495 33.63 -31.33 23.36
C ASN A 495 34.26 -32.60 23.97
N PHE A 496 33.56 -33.30 24.87
CA PHE A 496 34.01 -34.59 25.43
C PHE A 496 33.61 -35.80 24.56
N LEU A 497 32.79 -35.60 23.51
CA LEU A 497 32.33 -36.65 22.60
C LEU A 497 33.01 -36.66 21.21
N LYS A 498 34.04 -35.84 20.99
CA LYS A 498 34.85 -35.82 19.74
C LYS A 498 36.30 -36.32 19.89
N LYS A 499 36.60 -37.08 20.95
CA LYS A 499 37.93 -37.67 21.19
C LYS A 499 37.88 -39.20 21.33
N VAL A 500 37.33 -39.89 20.32
CA VAL A 500 37.70 -41.27 20.00
C VAL A 500 37.69 -41.36 18.46
N HIS A 501 38.76 -41.89 17.88
CA HIS A 501 39.11 -41.95 16.44
C HIS A 501 39.84 -40.76 15.84
N VAL A 502 41.14 -40.66 16.13
CA VAL A 502 42.15 -40.37 15.11
C VAL A 502 43.34 -41.29 15.36
N LEU A 503 43.49 -42.31 14.52
CA LEU A 503 44.74 -43.05 14.35
C LEU A 503 45.59 -42.32 13.29
N ASP A 504 46.67 -41.74 13.79
CA ASP A 504 48.02 -41.55 13.23
C ASP A 504 48.22 -41.43 11.71
N PHE A 505 48.70 -40.25 11.29
CA PHE A 505 49.78 -40.13 10.31
C PHE A 505 50.67 -38.93 10.67
N ARG A 506 51.75 -39.21 11.42
CA ARG A 506 52.94 -38.35 11.56
C ARG A 506 53.89 -38.52 10.38
N ARG A 507 54.33 -37.39 9.78
CA ARG A 507 55.60 -37.07 9.06
C ARG A 507 55.26 -36.05 7.96
N LEU A 508 55.66 -34.79 8.00
CA LEU A 508 57.02 -34.29 7.85
C LEU A 508 57.20 -32.87 8.42
N LYS A 509 58.46 -32.49 8.60
CA LYS A 509 59.04 -31.42 9.42
C LYS A 509 58.86 -29.98 8.89
N LEU A 510 58.78 -29.05 9.84
CA LEU A 510 59.45 -27.74 9.94
C LEU A 510 60.42 -27.35 8.81
N GLN A 511 60.26 -26.12 8.27
CA GLN A 511 61.33 -25.09 8.18
C GLN A 511 60.82 -23.75 7.59
N THR A 512 61.07 -22.65 8.34
CA THR A 512 61.42 -21.27 7.90
C THR A 512 60.41 -20.48 7.02
N LEU A 513 60.20 -19.16 7.12
CA LEU A 513 61.04 -18.03 7.57
C LEU A 513 60.13 -16.80 7.80
N ASP A 514 60.59 -15.93 8.69
CA ASP A 514 60.12 -14.57 9.01
C ASP A 514 60.25 -13.57 7.82
N ASP A 515 59.76 -12.35 8.09
CA ASP A 515 59.91 -11.06 7.38
C ASP A 515 58.65 -10.61 6.59
N GLY A 516 58.07 -9.42 6.77
CA GLY A 516 58.34 -8.29 7.64
C GLY A 516 57.30 -7.20 7.33
N PHE A 517 56.82 -6.50 8.36
CA PHE A 517 55.95 -5.33 8.26
C PHE A 517 56.82 -4.06 8.24
N ALA A 518 56.70 -3.19 7.24
CA ALA A 518 56.86 -1.72 7.40
C ALA A 518 56.46 -0.90 6.14
N LYS A 519 55.47 -0.01 6.35
CA LYS A 519 55.28 1.38 5.86
C LYS A 519 56.04 1.88 4.62
N VAL A 520 55.34 2.58 3.71
CA VAL A 520 55.63 3.98 3.26
C VAL A 520 54.35 4.63 2.69
N SER A 521 54.22 5.94 2.94
CA SER A 521 53.20 6.95 2.65
C SER A 521 53.26 7.60 1.25
N ASP A 522 52.14 8.21 0.82
CA ASP A 522 51.92 9.37 -0.07
C ASP A 522 52.90 9.72 -1.20
N VAL A 523 52.39 9.77 -2.45
CA VAL A 523 52.76 10.77 -3.48
C VAL A 523 51.57 11.04 -4.43
N SER A 524 51.29 12.33 -4.65
CA SER A 524 50.40 12.91 -5.67
C SER A 524 51.13 13.19 -6.99
N ALA A 525 50.52 13.01 -8.17
CA ALA A 525 50.70 13.86 -9.36
C ALA A 525 49.75 13.48 -10.52
N LYS A 526 49.45 14.50 -11.34
CA LYS A 526 48.50 14.57 -12.47
C LYS A 526 49.04 14.00 -13.81
N SER A 527 48.08 13.70 -14.70
CA SER A 527 47.95 14.12 -16.12
C SER A 527 48.07 13.10 -17.27
N SER A 528 47.12 13.29 -18.21
CA SER A 528 47.11 13.12 -19.69
C SER A 528 46.82 11.76 -20.35
N ASP A 529 45.88 11.88 -21.29
CA ASP A 529 45.42 10.99 -22.37
C ASP A 529 46.53 10.17 -23.06
N ASP A 530 46.24 8.92 -23.45
CA ASP A 530 45.80 8.62 -24.83
C ASP A 530 45.38 7.15 -25.02
N ARG A 531 44.61 6.92 -26.10
CA ARG A 531 43.90 5.69 -26.49
C ARG A 531 44.84 4.56 -26.96
N ALA A 532 44.52 3.30 -26.62
CA ALA A 532 44.14 2.21 -27.56
C ALA A 532 44.24 0.79 -26.96
N ASN A 533 43.13 0.04 -27.09
CA ASN A 533 43.00 -1.40 -27.31
C ASN A 533 43.86 -2.39 -26.49
N THR A 534 43.25 -2.99 -25.46
CA THR A 534 43.40 -4.42 -25.19
C THR A 534 42.11 -4.97 -24.58
N VAL A 535 41.52 -5.96 -25.25
CA VAL A 535 40.37 -6.73 -24.76
C VAL A 535 40.85 -7.62 -23.62
N SER A 536 40.25 -7.49 -22.44
CA SER A 536 40.50 -8.37 -21.30
C SER A 536 39.20 -8.65 -20.57
N HIS A 537 38.71 -9.88 -20.71
CA HIS A 537 37.65 -10.42 -19.88
C HIS A 537 38.10 -10.43 -18.41
N CYS A 538 37.44 -9.66 -17.57
CA CYS A 538 37.47 -9.85 -16.12
C CYS A 538 36.07 -10.24 -15.65
N LEU A 539 35.98 -11.49 -15.19
CA LEU A 539 34.85 -12.05 -14.49
C LEU A 539 34.56 -11.24 -13.22
N PHE A 540 33.36 -10.65 -13.14
CA PHE A 540 32.76 -10.28 -11.87
C PHE A 540 32.13 -11.53 -11.25
N LEU A 541 32.71 -12.01 -10.14
CA LEU A 541 32.11 -13.00 -9.25
C LEU A 541 31.02 -12.31 -8.40
N PRO A 542 29.74 -12.73 -8.46
CA PRO A 542 28.74 -12.29 -7.51
C PRO A 542 28.90 -13.05 -6.17
N TYR A 543 28.99 -12.27 -5.11
CA TYR A 543 28.95 -12.65 -3.71
C TYR A 543 27.57 -13.29 -3.41
N TYR A 544 27.53 -14.59 -3.10
CA TYR A 544 26.32 -15.28 -2.62
C TYR A 544 26.41 -15.50 -1.10
N PRO A 545 25.37 -15.15 -0.31
CA PRO A 545 25.33 -15.41 1.12
C PRO A 545 25.11 -16.91 1.42
N GLU A 546 25.69 -17.33 2.53
CA GLU A 546 25.85 -18.70 3.03
C GLU A 546 24.57 -19.56 2.95
N GLY A 547 24.66 -20.62 2.14
CA GLY A 547 23.67 -21.69 2.05
C GLY A 547 23.75 -22.65 3.24
N SER A 548 22.56 -23.12 3.64
CA SER A 548 22.30 -23.91 4.83
C SER A 548 23.09 -25.23 4.91
N LEU A 549 23.39 -25.64 6.15
CA LEU A 549 23.99 -26.92 6.59
C LEU A 549 23.21 -28.18 6.14
N PHE A 550 22.13 -28.03 5.39
CA PHE A 550 21.23 -29.08 4.93
C PHE A 550 21.74 -29.74 3.61
N ASP A 551 22.47 -28.99 2.78
CA ASP A 551 22.94 -29.46 1.46
C ASP A 551 24.19 -30.36 1.52
N ILE A 552 24.91 -30.37 2.64
CA ILE A 552 26.10 -31.22 2.83
C ILE A 552 25.73 -32.63 3.32
N LEU A 553 24.55 -32.80 3.93
CA LEU A 553 24.12 -34.07 4.52
C LEU A 553 23.39 -35.01 3.54
N GLN A 554 22.96 -34.52 2.37
CA GLN A 554 22.29 -35.37 1.37
C GLN A 554 23.24 -36.19 0.47
N LYS A 555 24.57 -36.02 0.55
CA LYS A 555 25.53 -36.69 -0.36
C LYS A 555 26.20 -37.97 0.14
N ARG A 556 25.81 -38.55 1.27
CA ARG A 556 26.36 -39.85 1.72
C ARG A 556 25.27 -40.76 2.28
N GLN A 557 24.72 -41.62 1.41
CA GLN A 557 23.86 -42.75 1.78
C GLN A 557 24.60 -43.68 2.76
N ILE A 558 24.14 -43.78 4.02
CA ILE A 558 24.49 -44.87 4.94
C ILE A 558 23.22 -45.25 5.74
N ASN A 559 22.80 -46.51 5.60
CA ASN A 559 21.68 -47.12 6.31
C ASN A 559 22.11 -47.53 7.73
N ILE A 560 21.34 -47.19 8.77
CA ILE A 560 21.60 -47.49 10.18
C ILE A 560 20.75 -48.69 10.63
N THR A 561 21.05 -49.90 10.16
CA THR A 561 20.45 -51.13 10.74
C THR A 561 21.34 -52.36 10.79
N ASP A 562 22.60 -52.31 10.39
CA ASP A 562 23.53 -53.43 10.58
C ASP A 562 24.85 -52.91 11.19
N ILE A 563 25.11 -53.28 12.44
CA ILE A 563 26.42 -53.57 13.09
C ILE A 563 26.12 -53.69 14.60
N CYS A 564 25.45 -54.79 14.95
CA CYS A 564 25.47 -55.36 16.30
C CYS A 564 25.96 -56.81 16.16
N ALA A 565 27.24 -57.00 15.85
CA ALA A 565 27.93 -58.28 16.04
C ALA A 565 29.45 -58.08 15.93
N SER A 566 30.17 -58.70 16.85
CA SER A 566 31.64 -58.91 16.86
C SER A 566 32.53 -57.72 17.24
N SER A 567 33.01 -57.70 18.48
CA SER A 567 34.35 -58.22 18.80
C SER A 567 34.78 -57.88 20.23
N ASN A 568 35.11 -58.94 20.96
CA ASN A 568 35.75 -58.93 22.28
C ASN A 568 37.12 -58.25 22.22
N CYS A 569 37.46 -57.42 23.23
CA CYS A 569 38.82 -57.49 23.80
C CYS A 569 38.87 -56.91 25.22
N MET A 570 39.35 -57.74 26.15
CA MET A 570 39.72 -57.42 27.51
C MET A 570 40.97 -56.52 27.55
N ARG A 571 40.98 -55.48 28.40
CA ARG A 571 42.03 -55.25 29.44
C ARG A 571 41.84 -53.94 30.21
N ALA A 572 42.01 -54.07 31.54
CA ALA A 572 42.35 -53.07 32.55
C ALA A 572 41.31 -51.95 32.80
N GLN A 573 40.37 -52.06 33.75
CA GLN A 573 40.57 -52.13 35.21
C GLN A 573 41.65 -51.18 35.74
N SER A 574 41.26 -49.96 36.13
CA SER A 574 41.71 -49.29 37.37
C SER A 574 41.02 -47.92 37.50
N MET A 575 40.63 -47.56 38.73
CA MET A 575 40.05 -46.28 39.16
C MET A 575 38.53 -46.06 39.03
N LYS A 576 37.77 -47.03 39.57
CA LYS A 576 36.53 -46.74 40.32
C LYS A 576 36.89 -46.45 41.78
N LYS A 577 36.61 -45.23 42.31
CA LYS A 577 35.98 -45.06 43.64
C LYS A 577 35.69 -43.62 44.14
N LYS A 578 35.78 -42.55 43.33
CA LYS A 578 35.38 -41.19 43.78
C LYS A 578 34.28 -40.47 42.99
N THR A 579 33.69 -41.11 41.98
CA THR A 579 32.68 -40.47 41.10
C THR A 579 31.32 -41.18 41.10
N LEU A 580 31.00 -41.99 42.12
CA LEU A 580 29.72 -42.71 42.20
C LEU A 580 28.71 -42.11 43.17
N ASN A 581 29.08 -41.12 44.01
CA ASN A 581 28.14 -40.46 44.93
C ASN A 581 27.68 -39.05 44.49
N LYS A 582 28.10 -38.54 43.31
CA LYS A 582 27.61 -37.27 42.75
C LYS A 582 26.60 -37.41 41.60
N CYS A 583 26.35 -38.62 41.11
CA CYS A 583 25.35 -38.85 40.04
C CYS A 583 23.93 -39.18 40.55
N ALA A 584 23.75 -39.56 41.81
CA ALA A 584 22.44 -39.94 42.34
C ALA A 584 21.47 -38.75 42.59
N THR A 585 22.01 -37.55 42.81
CA THR A 585 21.20 -36.31 43.00
C THR A 585 20.89 -35.57 41.70
N SER A 586 21.48 -35.98 40.58
CA SER A 586 21.29 -35.36 39.25
C SER A 586 20.19 -36.05 38.43
N SER A 587 19.96 -37.35 38.66
CA SER A 587 18.95 -38.13 37.94
C SER A 587 17.51 -37.71 38.28
N ASN A 588 17.21 -37.47 39.57
CA ASN A 588 15.88 -37.03 40.00
C ASN A 588 15.52 -35.60 39.56
N ARG A 589 16.51 -34.77 39.20
CA ARG A 589 16.30 -33.40 38.73
C ARG A 589 16.07 -33.34 37.21
N ILE A 590 16.75 -34.21 36.46
CA ILE A 590 16.57 -34.38 35.03
C ILE A 590 15.23 -35.08 34.74
N GLU A 591 14.81 -36.06 35.55
CA GLU A 591 13.52 -36.73 35.37
C GLU A 591 12.31 -35.81 35.69
N ARG A 592 12.46 -34.86 36.63
CA ARG A 592 11.45 -33.81 36.88
C ARG A 592 11.41 -32.75 35.78
N LEU A 593 12.57 -32.39 35.19
CA LEU A 593 12.64 -31.47 34.05
C LEU A 593 12.01 -32.10 32.80
N LEU A 594 12.30 -33.39 32.54
CA LEU A 594 11.72 -34.15 31.42
C LEU A 594 10.21 -34.40 31.59
N LYS A 595 9.73 -34.63 32.81
CA LYS A 595 8.27 -34.72 33.09
C LYS A 595 7.56 -33.35 33.01
N SER A 596 8.27 -32.23 33.18
CA SER A 596 7.70 -30.89 33.00
C SER A 596 7.65 -30.46 31.53
N SER A 597 8.62 -30.86 30.71
CA SER A 597 8.61 -30.62 29.26
C SER A 597 7.67 -31.54 28.50
N ALA A 598 7.42 -32.77 28.98
CA ALA A 598 6.39 -33.66 28.44
C ALA A 598 4.95 -33.17 28.70
N LYS A 599 4.73 -32.30 29.69
CA LYS A 599 3.45 -31.62 29.93
C LYS A 599 3.26 -30.35 29.09
N PHE A 600 4.34 -29.84 28.50
CA PHE A 600 4.32 -28.67 27.62
C PHE A 600 4.00 -29.05 26.16
N PHE A 601 4.15 -30.33 25.80
CA PHE A 601 3.81 -30.87 24.47
C PHE A 601 2.41 -31.51 24.37
N SER A 602 1.57 -31.42 25.42
CA SER A 602 0.19 -31.94 25.40
C SER A 602 -0.89 -30.87 25.51
N LEU A 603 -0.58 -29.59 25.24
CA LEU A 603 -1.53 -28.48 25.29
C LEU A 603 -1.60 -27.68 23.98
N THR A 604 -1.11 -28.24 22.88
CA THR A 604 -1.34 -27.72 21.52
C THR A 604 -2.27 -28.68 20.80
N GLN A 605 -3.56 -28.60 21.12
CA GLN A 605 -4.64 -29.32 20.42
C GLN A 605 -5.46 -28.41 19.50
N ASP A 606 -4.87 -27.29 19.05
CA ASP A 606 -5.49 -26.33 18.12
C ASP A 606 -4.60 -26.00 16.90
N TYR A 607 -3.70 -26.90 16.52
CA TYR A 607 -2.91 -26.76 15.28
C TYR A 607 -3.62 -27.31 14.01
N ASP A 608 -4.72 -28.06 14.16
CA ASP A 608 -5.43 -28.71 13.04
C ASP A 608 -6.33 -27.76 12.22
N LEU A 609 -6.60 -26.54 12.69
CA LEU A 609 -7.37 -25.55 11.90
C LEU A 609 -6.50 -24.61 11.06
N TYR A 610 -5.20 -24.48 11.37
CA TYR A 610 -4.31 -23.56 10.66
C TYR A 610 -3.59 -24.22 9.47
N PHE A 611 -3.40 -25.55 9.50
CA PHE A 611 -2.77 -26.29 8.41
C PHE A 611 -3.67 -26.45 7.17
N ASN A 612 -4.99 -26.36 7.31
CA ASN A 612 -5.94 -26.54 6.20
C ASN A 612 -6.18 -25.31 5.30
N LYS A 613 -5.48 -24.19 5.51
CA LYS A 613 -5.67 -22.96 4.70
C LYS A 613 -4.50 -22.55 3.80
N VAL A 614 -3.36 -23.25 3.85
CA VAL A 614 -2.15 -22.84 3.11
C VAL A 614 -1.92 -23.62 1.80
N PHE A 615 -2.57 -24.76 1.55
CA PHE A 615 -2.42 -25.50 0.29
C PHE A 615 -3.71 -25.54 -0.53
N ASN A 616 -4.01 -24.43 -1.21
CA ASN A 616 -5.00 -24.40 -2.29
C ASN A 616 -4.42 -23.73 -3.56
N LYS A 617 -3.11 -23.86 -3.78
CA LYS A 617 -2.44 -23.45 -5.02
C LYS A 617 -2.15 -24.68 -5.87
N SER A 618 -2.59 -24.67 -7.12
CA SER A 618 -2.18 -25.64 -8.14
C SER A 618 -0.67 -25.50 -8.39
N ILE A 619 0.06 -26.62 -8.39
CA ILE A 619 1.51 -26.64 -8.63
C ILE A 619 1.75 -27.35 -9.97
N THR A 620 2.44 -26.67 -10.89
CA THR A 620 2.86 -27.22 -12.19
C THR A 620 4.33 -27.57 -12.12
N ILE A 621 4.68 -28.83 -12.42
CA ILE A 621 6.07 -29.31 -12.44
C ILE A 621 6.47 -29.58 -13.90
N PHE A 622 7.56 -28.95 -14.36
CA PHE A 622 8.17 -29.21 -15.66
C PHE A 622 9.24 -30.30 -15.50
N GLY A 623 9.06 -31.46 -16.14
CA GLY A 623 10.05 -32.53 -16.13
C GLY A 623 11.18 -32.26 -17.12
N PHE A 624 12.42 -32.24 -16.64
CA PHE A 624 13.62 -32.29 -17.50
C PHE A 624 13.98 -33.75 -17.75
N ALA A 625 13.79 -34.21 -18.99
CA ALA A 625 14.15 -35.56 -19.41
C ALA A 625 15.64 -35.66 -19.71
N SER A 626 16.45 -36.18 -18.78
CA SER A 626 17.72 -36.86 -19.08
C SER A 626 18.34 -37.58 -17.85
N ASP A 627 17.68 -38.60 -17.30
CA ASP A 627 18.30 -39.86 -16.78
C ASP A 627 17.30 -40.69 -15.96
N GLN A 628 17.43 -42.02 -15.93
CA GLN A 628 16.54 -42.92 -15.16
C GLN A 628 16.57 -42.69 -13.63
N SER A 629 17.49 -41.88 -13.11
CA SER A 629 17.59 -41.52 -11.69
C SER A 629 16.75 -40.30 -11.31
N SER A 630 16.40 -39.42 -12.25
CA SER A 630 15.54 -38.23 -12.00
C SER A 630 14.05 -38.58 -11.88
N ASP A 631 13.63 -39.76 -12.33
CA ASP A 631 12.24 -40.20 -12.26
C ASP A 631 11.78 -40.55 -10.83
N ARG A 632 12.65 -41.16 -10.01
CA ARG A 632 12.27 -41.55 -8.64
C ARG A 632 12.10 -40.36 -7.70
N VAL A 633 13.01 -39.39 -7.78
CA VAL A 633 12.95 -38.19 -6.92
C VAL A 633 11.73 -37.33 -7.27
N THR A 634 11.42 -37.20 -8.56
CA THR A 634 10.24 -36.45 -9.02
C THR A 634 8.93 -37.14 -8.63
N ILE A 635 8.90 -38.48 -8.65
CA ILE A 635 7.73 -39.28 -8.22
C ILE A 635 7.54 -39.24 -6.70
N ASP A 636 8.61 -39.30 -5.90
CA ASP A 636 8.49 -39.27 -4.43
C ASP A 636 8.13 -37.87 -3.92
N VAL A 637 8.66 -36.80 -4.53
CA VAL A 637 8.23 -35.41 -4.25
C VAL A 637 6.77 -35.19 -4.65
N ALA A 638 6.34 -35.72 -5.81
CA ALA A 638 4.94 -35.65 -6.22
C ALA A 638 4.00 -36.42 -5.27
N ARG A 639 4.44 -37.57 -4.73
CA ARG A 639 3.67 -38.33 -3.72
C ARG A 639 3.51 -37.56 -2.43
N THR A 640 4.59 -37.01 -1.89
CA THR A 640 4.53 -36.20 -0.66
C THR A 640 3.61 -34.99 -0.83
N LEU A 641 3.64 -34.32 -1.98
CA LEU A 641 2.76 -33.17 -2.25
C LEU A 641 1.28 -33.57 -2.43
N ILE A 642 1.00 -34.78 -2.92
CA ILE A 642 -0.37 -35.32 -3.07
C ILE A 642 -0.93 -35.76 -1.72
N ASP A 643 -0.11 -36.41 -0.88
CA ASP A 643 -0.51 -36.82 0.47
C ASP A 643 -0.81 -35.60 1.37
N GLU A 644 -0.19 -34.45 1.07
CA GLU A 644 -0.43 -33.13 1.71
C GLU A 644 -1.54 -32.30 1.01
N GLY A 645 -2.28 -32.88 0.04
CA GLY A 645 -3.51 -32.30 -0.52
C GLY A 645 -3.36 -31.40 -1.76
N ALA A 646 -2.18 -31.30 -2.38
CA ALA A 646 -1.97 -30.46 -3.56
C ALA A 646 -2.60 -31.01 -4.85
N LYS A 647 -3.01 -30.12 -5.77
CA LYS A 647 -3.39 -30.47 -7.16
C LYS A 647 -2.18 -30.33 -8.08
N LEU A 648 -1.79 -31.41 -8.75
CA LEU A 648 -0.58 -31.48 -9.57
C LEU A 648 -0.90 -31.49 -11.09
N HIS A 649 -0.16 -30.70 -11.87
CA HIS A 649 -0.15 -30.77 -13.34
C HIS A 649 1.27 -31.13 -13.83
N ILE A 650 1.40 -32.23 -14.57
CA ILE A 650 2.68 -32.71 -15.12
C ILE A 650 2.71 -32.42 -16.62
N TYR A 651 3.77 -31.78 -17.10
CA TYR A 651 3.98 -31.48 -18.52
C TYR A 651 5.23 -32.22 -19.04
N ASP A 652 5.07 -33.05 -20.07
CA ASP A 652 6.17 -33.78 -20.73
C ASP A 652 6.32 -33.27 -22.19
N PRO A 653 7.46 -32.67 -22.57
CA PRO A 653 7.65 -32.14 -23.92
C PRO A 653 7.93 -33.19 -25.01
N LYS A 654 8.06 -34.49 -24.72
CA LYS A 654 8.41 -35.51 -25.73
C LYS A 654 7.54 -36.77 -25.65
N VAL A 655 6.34 -36.69 -26.20
CA VAL A 655 5.60 -37.89 -26.66
C VAL A 655 5.29 -37.75 -28.15
N SER A 656 6.29 -38.04 -28.97
CA SER A 656 6.08 -38.46 -30.36
C SER A 656 5.85 -39.96 -30.39
N HIS A 657 4.77 -40.39 -31.05
CA HIS A 657 4.41 -41.76 -31.43
C HIS A 657 5.45 -42.86 -31.12
N THR A 658 5.12 -43.81 -30.23
CA THR A 658 5.21 -45.27 -30.49
C THR A 658 4.76 -46.14 -29.31
N LYS A 659 4.39 -47.38 -29.66
CA LYS A 659 3.75 -48.46 -28.91
C LYS A 659 4.42 -48.84 -27.57
N ASN A 660 3.67 -48.82 -26.46
CA ASN A 660 3.62 -49.95 -25.51
C ASN A 660 2.46 -49.81 -24.49
N LYS A 661 1.34 -50.48 -24.77
CA LYS A 661 0.08 -50.43 -24.00
C LYS A 661 0.08 -51.23 -22.68
N ARG A 662 1.24 -51.66 -22.15
CA ARG A 662 1.30 -52.58 -20.99
C ARG A 662 1.71 -51.97 -19.64
N GLU A 663 2.18 -50.73 -19.58
CA GLU A 663 2.46 -50.07 -18.28
C GLU A 663 1.35 -49.10 -17.81
N ILE A 664 0.37 -48.82 -18.68
CA ILE A 664 -0.79 -47.96 -18.37
C ILE A 664 -1.84 -48.68 -17.48
N ILE A 665 -1.70 -49.99 -17.23
CA ILE A 665 -2.64 -50.81 -16.43
C ILE A 665 -2.05 -51.22 -15.07
N ARG A 666 -1.28 -50.35 -14.41
CA ARG A 666 -0.97 -50.50 -12.97
C ARG A 666 -1.36 -49.30 -12.10
N ALA A 667 -1.82 -48.21 -12.70
CA ALA A 667 -2.28 -47.01 -11.99
C ALA A 667 -3.83 -46.92 -11.83
N LYS A 668 -4.56 -48.03 -11.98
CA LYS A 668 -6.03 -48.08 -11.83
C LYS A 668 -6.53 -48.46 -10.42
N LYS A 669 -5.65 -48.53 -9.41
CA LYS A 669 -6.05 -48.95 -8.04
C LYS A 669 -6.29 -47.81 -7.04
N TYR A 670 -6.11 -46.55 -7.42
CA TYR A 670 -6.45 -45.41 -6.55
C TYR A 670 -7.32 -44.43 -7.33
N LYS A 671 -8.57 -44.28 -6.86
CA LYS A 671 -9.58 -43.41 -7.45
C LYS A 671 -9.20 -41.93 -7.29
N SER A 672 -9.64 -41.16 -8.27
CA SER A 672 -9.88 -39.70 -8.28
C SER A 672 -8.67 -38.74 -8.18
N ARG A 673 -8.19 -38.29 -9.36
CA ARG A 673 -7.88 -36.90 -9.78
C ARG A 673 -6.77 -36.91 -10.85
N PHE A 674 -7.15 -37.04 -12.12
CA PHE A 674 -6.27 -36.74 -13.25
C PHE A 674 -7.08 -35.98 -14.30
N PHE A 675 -6.58 -34.83 -14.74
CA PHE A 675 -7.05 -34.12 -15.94
C PHE A 675 -5.87 -34.03 -16.91
N PHE A 676 -6.04 -34.58 -18.12
CA PHE A 676 -5.07 -34.42 -19.22
C PHE A 676 -5.50 -33.22 -20.08
N LEU A 677 -4.61 -32.24 -20.28
CA LEU A 677 -4.81 -31.14 -21.23
C LEU A 677 -4.24 -31.55 -22.60
N ARG A 678 -5.10 -31.59 -23.63
CA ARG A 678 -4.70 -31.66 -25.05
C ARG A 678 -4.43 -30.24 -25.55
N SER A 679 -3.35 -30.05 -26.31
CA SER A 679 -3.13 -28.83 -27.08
C SER A 679 -4.05 -28.81 -28.31
N HIS A 680 -4.86 -27.77 -28.47
CA HIS A 680 -5.53 -27.46 -29.74
C HIS A 680 -4.84 -26.26 -30.39
N THR A 681 -4.07 -26.53 -31.42
CA THR A 681 -3.84 -25.59 -32.52
C THR A 681 -5.14 -25.49 -33.33
N GLY A 682 -5.51 -24.27 -33.70
CA GLY A 682 -6.88 -23.91 -34.10
C GLY A 682 -7.45 -24.63 -35.33
N GLU A 683 -8.76 -24.82 -35.28
CA GLU A 683 -9.75 -24.58 -36.32
C GLU A 683 -11.14 -24.73 -35.67
N GLY A 684 -12.13 -23.96 -36.14
CA GLY A 684 -13.41 -23.79 -35.46
C GLY A 684 -14.28 -25.06 -35.36
N VAL A 685 -15.25 -25.01 -34.45
CA VAL A 685 -16.67 -25.39 -34.61
C VAL A 685 -17.34 -25.36 -33.22
N THR A 686 -18.60 -24.95 -33.24
CA THR A 686 -19.61 -24.82 -32.18
C THR A 686 -19.80 -26.07 -31.32
N ASP A 687 -20.02 -25.90 -30.01
CA ASP A 687 -21.31 -26.25 -29.35
C ASP A 687 -21.24 -26.24 -27.81
N HIS A 688 -22.43 -25.99 -27.24
CA HIS A 688 -22.80 -25.89 -25.83
C HIS A 688 -22.44 -27.12 -24.96
N VAL A 689 -21.98 -26.86 -23.72
CA VAL A 689 -22.65 -27.04 -22.40
C VAL A 689 -21.62 -26.84 -21.29
#